data_AF-A0A938SB93-F1
#
_entry.id   AF-A0A938SB93-F1
#
_cell.length_a   1.000
_cell.length_b   1.000
_cell.length_c   1.000
_cell.angle_alpha   90.00
_cell.angle_beta   90.00
_cell.angle_gamma   90.00
#
_symmetry.space_group_name_H-M   'P 1'
#
loop_
_entity.id
_entity.type
_entity.pdbx_description
1 polymer ?
#
loop_
_entity_poly.entity_id
_entity_poly.type
_entity_poly.pdbx_seq_one_letter_code
_entity_poly.pdbx_strand_id
1 'polypeptide(L)'
;MVLAAATASCFAGWRDDAIDLVRRSTDAAAEKQIAILANPGVVSRYSVWYAYNEYFLLRRIPTGRDALQKGRERALKVLEAVISRVETEDAGLRKAQAMQLQSCVAELAQMRRWMIEDGSADRAWLERFDRTLAAGADAIVEFVPERETMNRASYGAACCQAMLAEFPNHPNAAAWRKYADAVWGEFTAQQDTIEDASGYNALWMVTMLLMARERGAEDAFRTPQARALFDRWAAQVTPAGTIPDYGDAAFHSFVLWTAVFARAATLTGDGRYERLARELLDYQRSQAQLPLDPLPLRWLAWACAEAGPAEVEPRYASSHSTRTDRYSRRLPDKLIMRSRRPNTDPWPACFAMVDLHELGYHAHADAGAVTGLVRGKTIYLHELGYHQHQDRYHNTLLVLGTDAPFPDRDREFVAGRWQHATLDLRKPFTYAGGQAPDLSKLTALFFRLDDEDAVNAEFDLLVDDVRVTAGERSDTLADFEAPDSTADWIKSKRVKLPDGGHCLKSRISFRDSGRAEVAWATWQFPKPLDLSGYERLGFRWQMSDNRLDRDIGAQVGLQEGDHTQRWRFGSYSTYREVTDCKLLDFGRAAYAQVSLRIADRTGGWHTQMRQVALLKPSGALVVRDTFLPGSERDLQLGQVWHVEQVTERGENWFRAHTEVMYPDRDVTWRCAPGDFLVQFLPDAGHRIGATERQILDRARKIPQTWILYDHWAGRVQPGQPVSFTCLLQPLEQAKMPPAAMLAQRGLQCLIRIGEDLVLLNSERSKLDGDLRGDATFCYLERAHGKVVHCCAEASALAIGDHALKPPGERGQVDF
;
A
#
# COMPACT_ATOMS: atom_id res chain seq x y z
N MET A 1 -59.73 7.13 13.61
CA MET A 1 -58.76 7.35 14.71
C MET A 1 -58.08 6.03 15.08
N VAL A 2 -57.46 5.36 14.10
CA VAL A 2 -56.58 4.17 14.23
C VAL A 2 -55.71 4.16 12.97
N LEU A 3 -54.57 4.86 13.00
CA LEU A 3 -53.42 4.75 12.05
C LEU A 3 -52.34 5.80 12.39
N ALA A 4 -52.01 5.94 13.67
CA ALA A 4 -50.94 6.80 14.15
C ALA A 4 -50.27 6.15 15.37
N ALA A 5 -49.70 4.96 15.15
CA ALA A 5 -48.85 4.27 16.13
C ALA A 5 -48.05 3.16 15.42
N ALA A 6 -47.18 3.53 14.48
CA ALA A 6 -46.18 2.62 13.90
C ALA A 6 -44.92 3.38 13.45
N THR A 7 -44.50 4.40 14.20
CA THR A 7 -43.22 5.11 13.96
C THR A 7 -42.38 5.21 15.23
N ALA A 8 -42.38 4.15 16.02
CA ALA A 8 -41.44 3.97 17.13
C ALA A 8 -40.75 2.61 16.95
N SER A 9 -39.41 2.64 16.95
CA SER A 9 -38.50 1.48 16.93
C SER A 9 -38.27 0.79 15.57
N CYS A 10 -37.51 1.45 14.71
CA CYS A 10 -36.52 0.78 13.85
C CYS A 10 -35.31 1.73 13.84
N PHE A 11 -34.08 1.21 13.93
CA PHE A 11 -32.79 1.94 14.04
C PHE A 11 -32.27 2.15 15.48
N ALA A 12 -31.56 1.14 15.99
CA ALA A 12 -30.75 1.22 17.22
C ALA A 12 -29.46 0.37 17.05
N GLY A 13 -28.67 0.66 16.01
CA GLY A 13 -27.44 -0.08 15.69
C GLY A 13 -26.30 0.81 15.20
N TRP A 14 -25.10 0.22 15.03
CA TRP A 14 -23.87 0.95 14.69
C TRP A 14 -23.97 1.73 13.35
N ARG A 15 -24.84 1.32 12.43
CA ARG A 15 -25.10 2.05 11.16
C ARG A 15 -25.75 3.42 11.38
N ASP A 16 -26.67 3.55 12.33
CA ASP A 16 -27.31 4.83 12.67
C ASP A 16 -26.31 5.79 13.30
N ASP A 17 -25.49 5.17 14.13
CA ASP A 17 -24.31 5.67 14.78
C ASP A 17 -23.26 6.20 13.78
N ALA A 18 -23.15 5.55 12.62
CA ALA A 18 -22.32 5.98 11.48
C ALA A 18 -22.96 7.18 10.75
N ILE A 19 -24.27 7.13 10.52
CA ILE A 19 -25.03 8.23 9.89
C ILE A 19 -24.97 9.49 10.75
N ASP A 20 -25.06 9.38 12.07
CA ASP A 20 -24.91 10.50 12.99
C ASP A 20 -23.49 11.09 12.95
N LEU A 21 -22.46 10.26 12.80
CA LEU A 21 -21.08 10.73 12.60
C LEU A 21 -20.97 11.59 11.34
N VAL A 22 -21.53 11.13 10.21
CA VAL A 22 -21.57 11.90 8.95
C VAL A 22 -22.27 13.24 9.16
N ARG A 23 -23.41 13.25 9.86
CA ARG A 23 -24.18 14.46 10.17
C ARG A 23 -23.36 15.49 10.92
N ARG A 24 -22.80 15.13 12.08
CA ARG A 24 -22.02 16.05 12.93
C ARG A 24 -20.81 16.61 12.19
N SER A 25 -20.09 15.78 11.44
CA SER A 25 -18.94 16.23 10.66
C SER A 25 -19.32 17.17 9.52
N THR A 26 -20.47 16.95 8.88
CA THR A 26 -20.97 17.82 7.82
C THR A 26 -21.42 19.18 8.37
N ASP A 27 -22.18 19.18 9.47
CA ASP A 27 -22.67 20.40 10.11
C ASP A 27 -21.51 21.31 10.58
N ALA A 28 -20.45 20.72 11.14
CA ALA A 28 -19.27 21.45 11.61
C ALA A 28 -18.50 22.15 10.47
N ALA A 29 -18.62 21.68 9.22
CA ALA A 29 -17.88 22.21 8.08
C ALA A 29 -18.72 23.10 7.15
N ALA A 30 -20.05 23.00 7.20
CA ALA A 30 -20.97 23.59 6.22
C ALA A 30 -20.74 25.11 6.02
N GLU A 31 -20.64 25.89 7.11
CA GLU A 31 -20.45 27.34 7.03
C GLU A 31 -19.10 27.73 6.43
N LYS A 32 -18.03 27.01 6.82
CA LYS A 32 -16.68 27.21 6.29
C LYS A 32 -16.65 26.94 4.78
N GLN A 33 -17.31 25.88 4.32
CA GLN A 33 -17.33 25.54 2.88
C GLN A 33 -18.09 26.59 2.06
N ILE A 34 -19.21 27.12 2.57
CA ILE A 34 -19.94 28.20 1.90
C ILE A 34 -19.11 29.49 1.85
N ALA A 35 -18.38 29.82 2.92
CA ALA A 35 -17.53 31.01 2.94
C ALA A 35 -16.40 30.94 1.90
N ILE A 36 -15.83 29.74 1.65
CA ILE A 36 -14.75 29.54 0.66
C ILE A 36 -15.21 29.88 -0.77
N LEU A 37 -16.51 29.75 -1.09
CA LEU A 37 -17.05 30.06 -2.42
C LEU A 37 -16.92 31.54 -2.81
N ALA A 38 -16.69 32.44 -1.84
CA ALA A 38 -16.39 33.84 -2.11
C ALA A 38 -15.06 34.02 -2.87
N ASN A 39 -14.16 33.03 -2.81
CA ASN A 39 -12.92 33.06 -3.59
C ASN A 39 -13.23 32.83 -5.09
N PRO A 40 -12.61 33.61 -5.99
CA PRO A 40 -12.85 33.48 -7.44
C PRO A 40 -12.16 32.27 -8.09
N GLY A 41 -11.39 31.49 -7.31
CA GLY A 41 -10.71 30.29 -7.80
C GLY A 41 -11.66 29.10 -8.03
N VAL A 42 -11.06 27.92 -8.24
CA VAL A 42 -11.81 26.67 -8.44
C VAL A 42 -12.67 26.34 -7.21
N VAL A 43 -13.87 25.83 -7.46
CA VAL A 43 -14.66 25.16 -6.42
C VAL A 43 -13.99 23.82 -6.14
N SER A 44 -13.53 23.65 -4.91
CA SER A 44 -12.93 22.40 -4.46
C SER A 44 -13.95 21.27 -4.46
N ARG A 45 -13.53 20.07 -4.86
CA ARG A 45 -14.32 18.84 -4.70
C ARG A 45 -14.83 18.63 -3.27
N TYR A 46 -14.07 19.08 -2.25
CA TYR A 46 -14.50 18.99 -0.85
C TYR A 46 -15.79 19.77 -0.59
N SER A 47 -15.94 20.97 -1.16
CA SER A 47 -17.15 21.79 -1.02
C SER A 47 -18.37 21.11 -1.64
N VAL A 48 -18.19 20.44 -2.79
CA VAL A 48 -19.23 19.62 -3.43
C VAL A 48 -19.63 18.44 -2.55
N TRP A 49 -18.66 17.72 -1.99
CA TRP A 49 -18.92 16.54 -1.17
C TRP A 49 -19.62 16.87 0.15
N TYR A 50 -19.28 17.99 0.80
CA TYR A 50 -20.00 18.45 1.99
C TYR A 50 -21.45 18.83 1.68
N ALA A 51 -21.69 19.56 0.58
CA ALA A 51 -23.05 19.89 0.16
C ALA A 51 -23.87 18.65 -0.20
N TYR A 52 -23.25 17.68 -0.87
CA TYR A 52 -23.85 16.38 -1.15
C TYR A 52 -24.28 15.66 0.13
N ASN A 53 -23.38 15.57 1.12
CA ASN A 53 -23.65 14.90 2.40
C ASN A 53 -24.80 15.55 3.16
N GLU A 54 -24.78 16.88 3.27
CA GLU A 54 -25.83 17.64 3.96
C GLU A 54 -27.19 17.37 3.30
N TYR A 55 -27.25 17.49 1.98
CA TYR A 55 -28.49 17.30 1.24
C TYR A 55 -28.98 15.85 1.30
N PHE A 56 -28.09 14.87 1.19
CA PHE A 56 -28.39 13.45 1.35
C PHE A 56 -29.03 13.15 2.72
N LEU A 57 -28.40 13.62 3.79
CA LEU A 57 -28.85 13.37 5.16
C LEU A 57 -30.21 13.99 5.44
N LEU A 58 -30.45 15.22 4.99
CA LEU A 58 -31.72 15.92 5.21
C LEU A 58 -32.88 15.26 4.46
N ARG A 59 -32.63 14.62 3.32
CA ARG A 59 -33.64 13.83 2.59
C ARG A 59 -33.94 12.50 3.26
N ARG A 60 -32.97 11.89 3.95
CA ARG A 60 -33.10 10.53 4.51
C ARG A 60 -33.52 10.50 5.97
N ILE A 61 -33.07 11.46 6.76
CA ILE A 61 -33.43 11.55 8.17
C ILE A 61 -34.64 12.48 8.28
N PRO A 62 -35.73 12.09 8.97
CA PRO A 62 -36.85 12.97 9.25
C PRO A 62 -36.34 14.23 9.95
N THR A 63 -36.23 15.32 9.20
CA THR A 63 -35.86 16.65 9.69
C THR A 63 -37.02 17.60 9.43
N GLY A 64 -37.14 18.65 10.23
CA GLY A 64 -38.17 19.68 9.98
C GLY A 64 -38.02 20.27 8.57
N ARG A 65 -39.13 20.67 7.94
CA ARG A 65 -39.13 21.23 6.56
C ARG A 65 -38.12 22.38 6.40
N ASP A 66 -37.94 23.19 7.43
CA ASP A 66 -37.00 24.32 7.45
C ASP A 66 -35.52 23.88 7.34
N ALA A 67 -35.16 22.72 7.90
CA ALA A 67 -33.80 22.19 7.83
C ALA A 67 -33.50 21.69 6.41
N LEU A 68 -34.43 20.94 5.80
CA LEU A 68 -34.31 20.49 4.42
C LEU A 68 -34.20 21.68 3.45
N GLN A 69 -35.00 22.72 3.66
CA GLN A 69 -34.93 23.96 2.87
C GLN A 69 -33.56 24.64 2.98
N LYS A 70 -33.01 24.76 4.19
CA LYS A 70 -31.68 25.35 4.41
C LYS A 70 -30.55 24.56 3.73
N GLY A 71 -30.55 23.23 3.85
CA GLY A 71 -29.54 22.40 3.19
C GLY A 71 -29.66 22.46 1.67
N ARG A 72 -30.89 22.49 1.14
CA ARG A 72 -31.14 22.73 -0.29
C ARG A 72 -30.58 24.07 -0.77
N GLU A 73 -30.79 25.15 -0.02
CA GLU A 73 -30.23 26.47 -0.35
C GLU A 73 -28.71 26.48 -0.35
N ARG A 74 -28.06 25.77 0.57
CA ARG A 74 -26.61 25.60 0.60
C ARG A 74 -26.10 24.79 -0.58
N ALA A 75 -26.75 23.67 -0.91
CA ALA A 75 -26.42 22.88 -2.09
C ALA A 75 -26.51 23.72 -3.37
N LEU A 76 -27.61 24.47 -3.55
CA LEU A 76 -27.77 25.37 -4.69
C LEU A 76 -26.66 26.41 -4.80
N LYS A 77 -26.19 27.00 -3.68
CA LYS A 77 -25.06 27.94 -3.69
C LYS A 77 -23.77 27.30 -4.20
N VAL A 78 -23.48 26.06 -3.76
CA VAL A 78 -22.31 25.32 -4.25
C VAL A 78 -22.45 25.01 -5.74
N LEU A 79 -23.62 24.58 -6.18
CA LEU A 79 -23.87 24.27 -7.60
C LEU A 79 -23.76 25.51 -8.48
N GLU A 80 -24.30 26.66 -8.06
CA GLU A 80 -24.17 27.92 -8.81
C GLU A 80 -22.71 28.36 -8.93
N ALA A 81 -21.92 28.18 -7.88
CA ALA A 81 -20.48 28.45 -7.91
C ALA A 81 -19.77 27.51 -8.90
N VAL A 82 -20.15 26.22 -8.96
CA VAL A 82 -19.58 25.27 -9.94
C VAL A 82 -19.93 25.69 -11.37
N ILE A 83 -21.21 26.00 -11.65
CA ILE A 83 -21.68 26.46 -12.97
C ILE A 83 -20.87 27.67 -13.42
N SER A 84 -20.78 28.69 -12.57
CA SER A 84 -20.04 29.92 -12.88
C SER A 84 -18.55 29.67 -13.21
N ARG A 85 -17.91 28.67 -12.60
CA ARG A 85 -16.47 28.38 -12.78
C ARG A 85 -16.19 27.53 -14.01
N VAL A 86 -17.18 26.78 -14.48
CA VAL A 86 -17.11 26.07 -15.76
C VAL A 86 -17.43 27.02 -16.92
N GLU A 87 -18.37 27.95 -16.73
CA GLU A 87 -18.76 28.95 -17.75
C GLU A 87 -17.73 30.09 -17.93
N THR A 88 -16.66 30.14 -17.13
CA THR A 88 -15.61 31.17 -17.22
C THR A 88 -14.88 31.15 -18.57
N GLU A 89 -14.50 32.34 -19.07
CA GLU A 89 -13.69 32.48 -20.28
C GLU A 89 -12.19 32.13 -20.07
N ASP A 90 -11.74 32.09 -18.81
CA ASP A 90 -10.36 31.70 -18.47
C ASP A 90 -10.14 30.19 -18.68
N ALA A 91 -9.40 29.85 -19.72
CA ALA A 91 -9.10 28.46 -20.07
C ALA A 91 -8.29 27.70 -19.00
N GLY A 92 -7.40 28.39 -18.27
CA GLY A 92 -6.60 27.80 -17.21
C GLY A 92 -7.45 27.46 -15.99
N LEU A 93 -8.31 28.40 -15.58
CA LEU A 93 -9.28 28.18 -14.50
C LEU A 93 -10.29 27.08 -14.86
N ARG A 94 -10.79 27.08 -16.10
CA ARG A 94 -11.70 26.04 -16.60
C ARG A 94 -11.06 24.65 -16.53
N LYS A 95 -9.80 24.53 -16.97
CA LYS A 95 -9.03 23.27 -16.88
C LYS A 95 -8.82 22.85 -15.42
N ALA A 96 -8.44 23.77 -14.54
CA ALA A 96 -8.26 23.48 -13.12
C ALA A 96 -9.58 23.06 -12.45
N GLN A 97 -10.71 23.68 -12.83
CA GLN A 97 -12.04 23.31 -12.36
C GLN A 97 -12.41 21.90 -12.82
N ALA A 98 -12.18 21.57 -14.09
CA ALA A 98 -12.39 20.21 -14.60
C ALA A 98 -11.60 19.15 -13.81
N MET A 99 -10.36 19.45 -13.43
CA MET A 99 -9.56 18.57 -12.56
C MET A 99 -10.16 18.37 -11.16
N GLN A 100 -10.93 19.33 -10.63
CA GLN A 100 -11.69 19.13 -9.40
C GLN A 100 -12.95 18.29 -9.65
N LEU A 101 -13.64 18.54 -10.78
CA LEU A 101 -14.88 17.87 -11.14
C LEU A 101 -14.71 16.38 -11.42
N GLN A 102 -13.55 15.94 -11.91
CA GLN A 102 -13.28 14.52 -12.16
C GLN A 102 -13.64 13.64 -10.95
N SER A 103 -13.48 14.16 -9.73
CA SER A 103 -13.73 13.45 -8.48
C SER A 103 -15.10 13.72 -7.86
N CYS A 104 -16.03 14.40 -8.55
CA CYS A 104 -17.34 14.72 -7.97
C CYS A 104 -18.55 14.79 -8.93
N VAL A 105 -18.37 14.48 -10.23
CA VAL A 105 -19.47 14.54 -11.22
C VAL A 105 -20.63 13.59 -10.88
N ALA A 106 -20.36 12.39 -10.37
CA ALA A 106 -21.42 11.46 -9.98
C ALA A 106 -22.30 12.02 -8.84
N GLU A 107 -21.69 12.70 -7.87
CA GLU A 107 -22.39 13.36 -6.77
C GLU A 107 -23.23 14.55 -7.28
N LEU A 108 -22.69 15.33 -8.21
CA LEU A 108 -23.41 16.43 -8.86
C LEU A 108 -24.63 15.92 -9.64
N ALA A 109 -24.48 14.83 -10.40
CA ALA A 109 -25.57 14.15 -11.10
C ALA A 109 -26.65 13.65 -10.13
N GLN A 110 -26.26 13.08 -8.99
CA GLN A 110 -27.22 12.63 -7.98
C GLN A 110 -27.96 13.81 -7.30
N MET A 111 -27.29 14.94 -7.03
CA MET A 111 -27.96 16.14 -6.53
C MET A 111 -28.93 16.71 -7.55
N ARG A 112 -28.60 16.67 -8.85
CA ARG A 112 -29.53 17.02 -9.93
C ARG A 112 -30.83 16.22 -9.85
N ARG A 113 -30.74 14.89 -9.73
CA ARG A 113 -31.93 14.00 -9.58
C ARG A 113 -32.81 14.45 -8.41
N TRP A 114 -32.20 14.68 -7.24
CA TRP A 114 -32.90 15.15 -6.05
C TRP A 114 -33.55 16.52 -6.24
N MET A 115 -32.88 17.41 -6.96
CA MET A 115 -33.44 18.73 -7.25
C MET A 115 -34.68 18.67 -8.16
N ILE A 116 -34.69 17.75 -9.12
CA ILE A 116 -35.87 17.50 -9.96
C ILE A 116 -36.99 16.91 -9.11
N GLU A 117 -36.70 15.90 -8.29
CA GLU A 117 -37.65 15.26 -7.38
C GLU A 117 -38.32 16.26 -6.44
N ASP A 118 -37.57 17.24 -5.93
CA ASP A 118 -38.07 18.27 -5.01
C ASP A 118 -38.73 19.47 -5.71
N GLY A 119 -38.73 19.50 -7.05
CA GLY A 119 -39.14 20.68 -7.82
C GLY A 119 -38.31 21.92 -7.47
N SER A 120 -37.02 21.73 -7.20
CA SER A 120 -36.23 22.74 -6.51
C SER A 120 -35.53 23.77 -7.39
N ALA A 121 -35.50 23.51 -8.69
CA ALA A 121 -34.85 24.33 -9.69
C ALA A 121 -35.78 24.54 -10.87
N ASP A 122 -35.74 25.73 -11.48
CA ASP A 122 -36.48 25.98 -12.70
C ASP A 122 -35.79 25.34 -13.92
N ARG A 123 -36.52 25.30 -15.04
CA ARG A 123 -36.04 24.68 -16.27
C ARG A 123 -34.78 25.35 -16.82
N ALA A 124 -34.68 26.67 -16.77
CA ALA A 124 -33.55 27.40 -17.33
C ALA A 124 -32.27 27.14 -16.52
N TRP A 125 -32.39 27.08 -15.20
CA TRP A 125 -31.31 26.69 -14.31
C TRP A 125 -30.85 25.26 -14.55
N LEU A 126 -31.78 24.31 -14.65
CA LEU A 126 -31.47 22.90 -14.95
C LEU A 126 -30.73 22.77 -16.28
N GLU A 127 -31.16 23.48 -17.33
CA GLU A 127 -30.48 23.47 -18.63
C GLU A 127 -29.04 24.02 -18.55
N ARG A 128 -28.77 25.02 -17.69
CA ARG A 128 -27.39 25.51 -17.43
C ARG A 128 -26.56 24.47 -16.69
N PHE A 129 -27.14 23.85 -15.65
CA PHE A 129 -26.44 22.86 -14.85
C PHE A 129 -26.13 21.59 -15.66
N ASP A 130 -27.03 21.17 -16.55
CA ASP A 130 -26.85 20.03 -17.43
C ASP A 130 -25.64 20.21 -18.36
N ARG A 131 -25.46 21.42 -18.92
CA ARG A 131 -24.26 21.75 -19.71
C ARG A 131 -22.98 21.71 -18.88
N THR A 132 -23.04 22.14 -17.62
CA THR A 132 -21.91 22.10 -16.70
C THR A 132 -21.50 20.67 -16.38
N LEU A 133 -22.48 19.79 -16.12
CA LEU A 133 -22.24 18.37 -15.90
C LEU A 133 -21.61 17.70 -17.14
N ALA A 134 -22.17 17.95 -18.32
CA ALA A 134 -21.66 17.42 -19.58
C ALA A 134 -20.22 17.88 -19.85
N ALA A 135 -19.91 19.16 -19.64
CA ALA A 135 -18.55 19.68 -19.77
C ALA A 135 -17.56 19.02 -18.79
N GLY A 136 -18.00 18.72 -17.56
CA GLY A 136 -17.21 17.96 -16.59
C GLY A 136 -16.89 16.55 -17.08
N ALA A 137 -17.87 15.84 -17.66
CA ALA A 137 -17.69 14.51 -18.22
C ALA A 137 -16.77 14.50 -19.45
N ASP A 138 -16.92 15.50 -20.33
CA ASP A 138 -16.05 15.68 -21.50
C ASP A 138 -14.60 15.89 -21.07
N ALA A 139 -14.37 16.71 -20.05
CA ALA A 139 -13.03 16.98 -19.54
C ALA A 139 -12.37 15.76 -18.88
N ILE A 140 -13.14 14.83 -18.29
CA ILE A 140 -12.60 13.55 -17.80
C ILE A 140 -12.01 12.75 -18.96
N VAL A 141 -12.77 12.60 -20.05
CA VAL A 141 -12.34 11.83 -21.23
C VAL A 141 -11.18 12.51 -21.96
N GLU A 142 -11.16 13.85 -22.00
CA GLU A 142 -10.12 14.61 -22.67
C GLU A 142 -8.79 14.62 -21.89
N PHE A 143 -8.83 14.90 -20.58
CA PHE A 143 -7.61 15.19 -19.81
C PHE A 143 -7.16 14.07 -18.89
N VAL A 144 -8.03 13.12 -18.56
CA VAL A 144 -7.74 12.08 -17.55
C VAL A 144 -8.20 10.68 -17.98
N PRO A 145 -7.88 10.20 -19.21
CA PRO A 145 -8.28 8.88 -19.65
C PRO A 145 -7.37 7.78 -19.05
N GLU A 146 -7.11 7.83 -17.75
CA GLU A 146 -6.36 6.78 -17.06
C GLU A 146 -7.10 5.44 -17.13
N ARG A 147 -6.35 4.35 -17.18
CA ARG A 147 -6.85 2.99 -17.43
C ARG A 147 -6.45 2.05 -16.29
N GLU A 148 -6.91 0.81 -16.39
CA GLU A 148 -6.68 -0.30 -15.47
C GLU A 148 -7.50 -0.21 -14.18
N THR A 149 -7.35 -1.23 -13.34
CA THR A 149 -8.15 -1.45 -12.13
C THR A 149 -7.62 -0.65 -10.95
N MET A 150 -7.53 0.67 -11.11
CA MET A 150 -7.03 1.62 -10.10
C MET A 150 -8.00 2.77 -9.79
N ASN A 151 -7.76 3.49 -8.70
CA ASN A 151 -8.69 4.44 -8.09
C ASN A 151 -9.08 5.59 -9.04
N ARG A 152 -8.13 6.20 -9.76
CA ARG A 152 -8.41 7.34 -10.62
C ARG A 152 -9.21 6.95 -11.87
N ALA A 153 -8.85 5.83 -12.48
CA ALA A 153 -9.59 5.26 -13.62
C ALA A 153 -11.02 4.88 -13.23
N SER A 154 -11.19 4.15 -12.13
CA SER A 154 -12.52 3.77 -11.62
C SER A 154 -13.38 4.99 -11.24
N TYR A 155 -12.77 6.06 -10.70
CA TYR A 155 -13.49 7.29 -10.39
C TYR A 155 -14.02 7.96 -11.67
N GLY A 156 -13.14 8.19 -12.65
CA GLY A 156 -13.53 8.79 -13.93
C GLY A 156 -14.61 7.97 -14.64
N ALA A 157 -14.48 6.64 -14.61
CA ALA A 157 -15.45 5.73 -15.21
C ALA A 157 -16.81 5.75 -14.49
N ALA A 158 -16.84 5.81 -13.15
CA ALA A 158 -18.08 5.97 -12.38
C ALA A 158 -18.80 7.29 -12.70
N CYS A 159 -18.04 8.39 -12.84
CA CYS A 159 -18.58 9.68 -13.27
C CYS A 159 -19.18 9.61 -14.68
N CYS A 160 -18.43 9.09 -15.67
CA CYS A 160 -18.94 8.89 -17.03
C CYS A 160 -20.19 8.01 -17.05
N GLN A 161 -20.23 6.96 -16.21
CA GLN A 161 -21.39 6.09 -16.11
C GLN A 161 -22.63 6.80 -15.55
N ALA A 162 -22.49 7.58 -14.48
CA ALA A 162 -23.59 8.38 -13.94
C ALA A 162 -24.13 9.35 -15.01
N MET A 163 -23.24 9.92 -15.81
CA MET A 163 -23.58 10.84 -16.91
C MET A 163 -24.29 10.15 -18.07
N LEU A 164 -23.97 8.88 -18.36
CA LEU A 164 -24.71 8.08 -19.34
C LEU A 164 -26.14 7.76 -18.87
N ALA A 165 -26.33 7.59 -17.57
CA ALA A 165 -27.66 7.41 -16.99
C ALA A 165 -28.50 8.69 -17.08
N GLU A 166 -27.88 9.86 -16.84
CA GLU A 166 -28.57 11.15 -16.92
C GLU A 166 -28.82 11.64 -18.36
N PHE A 167 -27.83 11.48 -19.24
CA PHE A 167 -27.83 12.08 -20.58
C PHE A 167 -27.49 11.05 -21.66
N PRO A 168 -28.31 10.00 -21.83
CA PRO A 168 -28.00 8.88 -22.75
C PRO A 168 -27.91 9.31 -24.22
N ASN A 169 -28.57 10.42 -24.58
CA ASN A 169 -28.63 10.95 -25.95
C ASN A 169 -27.70 12.16 -26.17
N HIS A 170 -26.81 12.48 -25.23
CA HIS A 170 -25.85 13.57 -25.41
C HIS A 170 -24.91 13.27 -26.59
N PRO A 171 -24.49 14.27 -27.40
CA PRO A 171 -23.59 14.03 -28.54
C PRO A 171 -22.29 13.29 -28.16
N ASN A 172 -21.76 13.56 -26.96
CA ASN A 172 -20.53 12.92 -26.45
C ASN A 172 -20.77 11.64 -25.65
N ALA A 173 -22.02 11.17 -25.51
CA ALA A 173 -22.34 9.97 -24.74
C ALA A 173 -21.59 8.73 -25.27
N ALA A 174 -21.33 8.64 -26.58
CA ALA A 174 -20.53 7.55 -27.14
C ALA A 174 -19.08 7.53 -26.59
N ALA A 175 -18.46 8.70 -26.39
CA ALA A 175 -17.11 8.80 -25.85
C ALA A 175 -17.08 8.44 -24.36
N TRP A 176 -18.03 8.94 -23.57
CA TRP A 176 -18.16 8.58 -22.16
C TRP A 176 -18.39 7.07 -21.97
N ARG A 177 -19.25 6.49 -22.82
CA ARG A 177 -19.51 5.05 -22.85
C ARG A 177 -18.26 4.25 -23.17
N LYS A 178 -17.51 4.64 -24.19
CA LYS A 178 -16.25 3.98 -24.56
C LYS A 178 -15.28 3.92 -23.38
N TYR A 179 -15.12 5.02 -22.63
CA TYR A 179 -14.24 5.07 -21.48
C TYR A 179 -14.75 4.22 -20.31
N ALA A 180 -16.02 4.38 -19.93
CA ALA A 180 -16.64 3.60 -18.87
C ALA A 180 -16.61 2.08 -19.17
N ASP A 181 -16.97 1.68 -20.38
CA ASP A 181 -16.96 0.26 -20.79
C ASP A 181 -15.54 -0.32 -20.81
N ALA A 182 -14.52 0.48 -21.12
CA ALA A 182 -13.13 0.03 -21.09
C ALA A 182 -12.66 -0.30 -19.66
N VAL A 183 -12.87 0.62 -18.70
CA VAL A 183 -12.47 0.40 -17.29
C VAL A 183 -13.29 -0.73 -16.66
N TRP A 184 -14.59 -0.80 -16.94
CA TRP A 184 -15.42 -1.92 -16.50
C TRP A 184 -14.96 -3.25 -17.09
N GLY A 185 -14.64 -3.27 -18.38
CA GLY A 185 -14.11 -4.43 -19.09
C GLY A 185 -12.82 -4.95 -18.47
N GLU A 186 -11.87 -4.05 -18.18
CA GLU A 186 -10.61 -4.37 -17.49
C GLU A 186 -10.84 -5.00 -16.12
N PHE A 187 -11.74 -4.44 -15.31
CA PHE A 187 -12.13 -5.04 -14.04
C PHE A 187 -12.75 -6.42 -14.23
N THR A 188 -13.71 -6.58 -15.15
CA THR A 188 -14.38 -7.87 -15.34
C THR A 188 -13.45 -8.96 -15.87
N ALA A 189 -12.41 -8.58 -16.63
CA ALA A 189 -11.38 -9.48 -17.13
C ALA A 189 -10.37 -9.88 -16.03
N GLN A 190 -9.91 -8.92 -15.23
CA GLN A 190 -8.92 -9.17 -14.17
C GLN A 190 -9.53 -9.76 -12.89
N GLN A 191 -10.76 -9.36 -12.57
CA GLN A 191 -11.48 -9.63 -11.31
C GLN A 191 -10.69 -9.30 -10.03
N ASP A 192 -9.79 -8.31 -10.12
CA ASP A 192 -8.92 -7.85 -9.04
C ASP A 192 -8.46 -6.40 -9.33
N THR A 193 -7.64 -5.85 -8.45
CA THR A 193 -7.05 -4.51 -8.56
C THR A 193 -5.53 -4.54 -8.59
N ILE A 194 -4.97 -3.62 -9.37
CA ILE A 194 -3.53 -3.32 -9.36
C ILE A 194 -3.10 -2.42 -8.18
N GLU A 195 -4.04 -1.85 -7.42
CA GLU A 195 -3.76 -0.96 -6.28
C GLU A 195 -3.12 -1.72 -5.13
N ASP A 196 -1.89 -1.41 -4.78
CA ASP A 196 -1.26 -1.99 -3.60
C ASP A 196 -0.95 -0.94 -2.54
N ALA A 197 -2.02 -0.26 -2.13
CA ALA A 197 -2.02 0.59 -0.95
C ALA A 197 -3.31 0.40 -0.17
N SER A 198 -3.23 0.23 1.16
CA SER A 198 -4.42 -0.11 1.97
C SER A 198 -5.52 0.96 1.87
N GLY A 199 -5.17 2.23 1.75
CA GLY A 199 -6.12 3.33 1.55
C GLY A 199 -6.73 3.39 0.15
N TYR A 200 -5.90 3.25 -0.89
CA TYR A 200 -6.36 3.33 -2.28
C TYR A 200 -7.14 2.10 -2.73
N ASN A 201 -6.88 0.93 -2.16
CA ASN A 201 -7.72 -0.27 -2.32
C ASN A 201 -9.18 0.01 -1.93
N ALA A 202 -9.40 0.66 -0.78
CA ALA A 202 -10.74 1.03 -0.32
C ALA A 202 -11.40 2.04 -1.25
N LEU A 203 -10.64 3.06 -1.68
CA LEU A 203 -11.12 4.08 -2.60
C LEU A 203 -11.53 3.50 -3.96
N TRP A 204 -10.70 2.62 -4.54
CA TRP A 204 -11.00 1.91 -5.78
C TRP A 204 -12.25 1.02 -5.63
N MET A 205 -12.40 0.30 -4.52
CA MET A 205 -13.56 -0.56 -4.33
C MET A 205 -14.86 0.24 -4.24
N VAL A 206 -14.91 1.35 -3.49
CA VAL A 206 -16.14 2.15 -3.38
C VAL A 206 -16.56 2.78 -4.71
N THR A 207 -15.60 3.22 -5.54
CA THR A 207 -15.89 3.79 -6.86
C THR A 207 -16.37 2.72 -7.84
N MET A 208 -15.80 1.52 -7.80
CA MET A 208 -16.27 0.39 -8.61
C MET A 208 -17.67 -0.06 -8.21
N LEU A 209 -18.00 -0.07 -6.91
CA LEU A 209 -19.36 -0.36 -6.44
C LEU A 209 -20.36 0.72 -6.88
N LEU A 210 -19.98 2.00 -6.85
CA LEU A 210 -20.82 3.07 -7.40
C LEU A 210 -21.06 2.87 -8.90
N MET A 211 -20.00 2.60 -9.65
CA MET A 211 -20.10 2.34 -11.09
C MET A 211 -21.02 1.16 -11.38
N ALA A 212 -20.92 0.08 -10.60
CA ALA A 212 -21.78 -1.08 -10.72
C ALA A 212 -23.24 -0.73 -10.46
N ARG A 213 -23.53 0.08 -9.43
CA ARG A 213 -24.88 0.57 -9.16
C ARG A 213 -25.45 1.37 -10.33
N GLU A 214 -24.71 2.35 -10.85
CA GLU A 214 -25.17 3.18 -11.99
C GLU A 214 -25.29 2.38 -13.30
N ARG A 215 -24.65 1.19 -13.39
CA ARG A 215 -24.83 0.23 -14.50
C ARG A 215 -25.96 -0.77 -14.29
N GLY A 216 -26.46 -0.92 -13.06
CA GLY A 216 -27.31 -2.06 -12.70
C GLY A 216 -26.56 -3.40 -12.75
N ALA A 217 -25.26 -3.39 -12.43
CA ALA A 217 -24.34 -4.54 -12.54
C ALA A 217 -23.71 -4.95 -11.20
N GLU A 218 -24.38 -4.67 -10.07
CA GLU A 218 -23.88 -5.01 -8.73
C GLU A 218 -23.70 -6.53 -8.51
N ASP A 219 -24.39 -7.37 -9.28
CA ASP A 219 -24.23 -8.83 -9.23
C ASP A 219 -22.81 -9.29 -9.59
N ALA A 220 -22.02 -8.47 -10.29
CA ALA A 220 -20.59 -8.73 -10.50
C ALA A 220 -19.81 -8.90 -9.17
N PHE A 221 -20.26 -8.24 -8.10
CA PHE A 221 -19.67 -8.30 -6.77
C PHE A 221 -20.23 -9.43 -5.88
N ARG A 222 -21.15 -10.24 -6.40
CA ARG A 222 -21.69 -11.42 -5.71
C ARG A 222 -21.00 -12.73 -6.10
N THR A 223 -20.08 -12.67 -7.07
CA THR A 223 -19.34 -13.84 -7.54
C THR A 223 -18.37 -14.37 -6.48
N PRO A 224 -17.99 -15.67 -6.52
CA PRO A 224 -16.98 -16.21 -5.60
C PRO A 224 -15.65 -15.45 -5.66
N GLN A 225 -15.25 -14.96 -6.84
CA GLN A 225 -14.02 -14.19 -7.04
C GLN A 225 -14.09 -12.81 -6.41
N ALA A 226 -15.20 -12.08 -6.60
CA ALA A 226 -15.41 -10.81 -5.92
C ALA A 226 -15.53 -10.98 -4.40
N ARG A 227 -16.12 -12.09 -3.93
CA ARG A 227 -16.14 -12.42 -2.50
C ARG A 227 -14.73 -12.73 -1.97
N ALA A 228 -13.89 -13.41 -2.75
CA ALA A 228 -12.50 -13.67 -2.38
C ALA A 228 -11.70 -12.36 -2.22
N LEU A 229 -12.03 -11.33 -3.00
CA LEU A 229 -11.45 -9.99 -2.86
C LEU A 229 -11.85 -9.32 -1.53
N PHE A 230 -13.13 -9.38 -1.14
CA PHE A 230 -13.57 -8.90 0.17
C PHE A 230 -12.98 -9.72 1.32
N ASP A 231 -12.94 -11.05 1.20
CA ASP A 231 -12.35 -11.93 2.21
C ASP A 231 -10.84 -11.67 2.38
N ARG A 232 -10.13 -11.34 1.30
CA ARG A 232 -8.71 -10.97 1.33
C ARG A 232 -8.45 -9.75 2.21
N TRP A 233 -9.24 -8.69 2.05
CA TRP A 233 -9.09 -7.48 2.88
C TRP A 233 -9.68 -7.66 4.28
N ALA A 234 -10.75 -8.44 4.44
CA ALA A 234 -11.31 -8.78 5.74
C ALA A 234 -10.27 -9.49 6.63
N ALA A 235 -9.41 -10.34 6.03
CA ALA A 235 -8.33 -11.00 6.75
C ALA A 235 -7.30 -10.02 7.33
N GLN A 236 -7.16 -8.83 6.74
CA GLN A 236 -6.20 -7.79 7.16
C GLN A 236 -6.73 -6.94 8.33
N VAL A 237 -8.01 -7.04 8.69
CA VAL A 237 -8.56 -6.30 9.83
C VAL A 237 -7.94 -6.81 11.13
N THR A 238 -7.24 -5.93 11.82
CA THR A 238 -6.50 -6.19 13.06
C THR A 238 -7.46 -6.26 14.26
N PRO A 239 -7.06 -6.89 15.37
CA PRO A 239 -7.82 -6.83 16.62
C PRO A 239 -8.05 -5.41 17.18
N ALA A 240 -7.23 -4.44 16.77
CA ALA A 240 -7.41 -3.03 17.13
C ALA A 240 -8.63 -2.40 16.43
N GLY A 241 -9.19 -3.02 15.39
CA GLY A 241 -10.23 -2.43 14.55
C GLY A 241 -9.63 -1.52 13.48
N THR A 242 -8.48 -1.89 12.93
CA THR A 242 -7.76 -1.15 11.88
C THR A 242 -7.32 -2.09 10.77
N ILE A 243 -6.79 -1.57 9.67
CA ILE A 243 -6.02 -2.32 8.67
C ILE A 243 -4.61 -1.70 8.69
N PRO A 244 -3.53 -2.50 8.67
CA PRO A 244 -2.17 -1.94 8.63
C PRO A 244 -1.96 -1.09 7.37
N ASP A 245 -1.11 -0.08 7.47
CA ASP A 245 -0.67 0.69 6.31
C ASP A 245 0.37 -0.08 5.50
N TYR A 246 0.25 0.06 4.19
CA TYR A 246 1.19 -0.38 3.16
C TYR A 246 0.89 0.43 1.89
N GLY A 247 1.90 0.65 1.06
CA GLY A 247 1.82 1.59 -0.06
C GLY A 247 1.48 3.02 0.38
N ASP A 248 0.98 3.86 -0.54
CA ASP A 248 0.51 5.22 -0.24
C ASP A 248 -0.79 5.18 0.57
N ALA A 249 -0.64 4.83 1.82
CA ALA A 249 -1.71 4.73 2.79
C ALA A 249 -1.25 5.30 4.13
N ALA A 250 -2.22 5.37 5.00
CA ALA A 250 -2.09 5.89 6.33
C ALA A 250 -3.22 5.25 7.14
N PHE A 251 -3.03 5.09 8.45
CA PHE A 251 -4.07 4.62 9.38
C PHE A 251 -5.26 5.61 9.51
N HIS A 252 -5.77 6.20 8.44
CA HIS A 252 -6.96 7.05 8.44
C HIS A 252 -8.05 6.59 7.46
N SER A 253 -7.78 5.61 6.59
CA SER A 253 -8.74 5.16 5.57
C SER A 253 -9.85 4.24 6.13
N PHE A 254 -10.06 4.18 7.45
CA PHE A 254 -11.03 3.28 8.08
C PHE A 254 -12.46 3.58 7.70
N VAL A 255 -12.80 4.85 7.46
CA VAL A 255 -14.18 5.22 7.08
C VAL A 255 -14.51 4.67 5.69
N LEU A 256 -13.56 4.65 4.74
CA LEU A 256 -13.75 4.01 3.44
C LEU A 256 -13.90 2.50 3.61
N TRP A 257 -13.02 1.86 4.39
CA TRP A 257 -13.15 0.42 4.67
C TRP A 257 -14.44 0.05 5.39
N THR A 258 -14.92 0.89 6.30
CA THR A 258 -16.22 0.75 6.95
C THR A 258 -17.33 0.73 5.90
N ALA A 259 -17.31 1.68 4.95
CA ALA A 259 -18.27 1.71 3.85
C ALA A 259 -18.17 0.48 2.94
N VAL A 260 -16.95 0.04 2.59
CA VAL A 260 -16.72 -1.16 1.78
C VAL A 260 -17.32 -2.40 2.46
N PHE A 261 -17.02 -2.65 3.73
CA PHE A 261 -17.54 -3.82 4.44
C PHE A 261 -19.03 -3.72 4.72
N ALA A 262 -19.57 -2.53 5.01
CA ALA A 262 -21.01 -2.32 5.13
C ALA A 262 -21.76 -2.68 3.84
N ARG A 263 -21.21 -2.30 2.68
CA ARG A 263 -21.78 -2.64 1.38
C ARG A 263 -21.57 -4.11 1.04
N ALA A 264 -20.40 -4.68 1.32
CA ALA A 264 -20.12 -6.10 1.14
C ALA A 264 -21.09 -6.98 1.96
N ALA A 265 -21.39 -6.61 3.21
CA ALA A 265 -22.38 -7.28 4.05
C ALA A 265 -23.77 -7.32 3.39
N THR A 266 -24.21 -6.18 2.84
CA THR A 266 -25.51 -6.04 2.17
C THR A 266 -25.58 -6.86 0.87
N LEU A 267 -24.51 -6.83 0.07
CA LEU A 267 -24.45 -7.52 -1.22
C LEU A 267 -24.34 -9.05 -1.07
N THR A 268 -23.62 -9.51 -0.05
CA THR A 268 -23.33 -10.94 0.14
C THR A 268 -24.23 -11.62 1.17
N GLY A 269 -24.90 -10.85 2.03
CA GLY A 269 -25.64 -11.37 3.19
C GLY A 269 -24.73 -11.89 4.31
N ASP A 270 -23.42 -11.65 4.25
CA ASP A 270 -22.45 -12.16 5.22
C ASP A 270 -22.25 -11.22 6.40
N GLY A 271 -22.78 -11.62 7.56
CA GLY A 271 -22.69 -10.89 8.82
C GLY A 271 -21.27 -10.66 9.36
N ARG A 272 -20.25 -11.36 8.83
CA ARG A 272 -18.86 -11.11 9.22
C ARG A 272 -18.40 -9.72 8.79
N TYR A 273 -18.81 -9.27 7.60
CA TYR A 273 -18.45 -7.94 7.13
C TYR A 273 -19.16 -6.84 7.94
N GLU A 274 -20.39 -7.10 8.42
CA GLU A 274 -21.09 -6.20 9.34
C GLU A 274 -20.29 -6.00 10.63
N ARG A 275 -19.78 -7.10 11.18
CA ARG A 275 -18.95 -7.08 12.39
C ARG A 275 -17.64 -6.29 12.17
N LEU A 276 -16.96 -6.51 11.05
CA LEU A 276 -15.71 -5.81 10.71
C LEU A 276 -15.93 -4.30 10.49
N ALA A 277 -17.03 -3.92 9.81
CA ALA A 277 -17.38 -2.52 9.61
C ALA A 277 -17.61 -1.81 10.95
N ARG A 278 -18.33 -2.44 11.89
CA ARG A 278 -18.50 -1.92 13.25
C ARG A 278 -17.16 -1.73 13.97
N GLU A 279 -16.25 -2.70 13.91
CA GLU A 279 -14.95 -2.61 14.58
C GLU A 279 -14.08 -1.45 14.05
N LEU A 280 -14.11 -1.22 12.73
CA LEU A 280 -13.45 -0.07 12.09
C LEU A 280 -14.08 1.26 12.52
N LEU A 281 -15.41 1.32 12.62
CA LEU A 281 -16.11 2.50 13.10
C LEU A 281 -15.83 2.79 14.58
N ASP A 282 -15.79 1.76 15.42
CA ASP A 282 -15.45 1.87 16.84
C ASP A 282 -14.05 2.48 17.02
N TYR A 283 -13.08 2.00 16.23
CA TYR A 283 -11.76 2.61 16.21
C TYR A 283 -11.82 4.06 15.75
N GLN A 284 -12.52 4.37 14.65
CA GLN A 284 -12.66 5.75 14.17
C GLN A 284 -13.26 6.69 15.24
N ARG A 285 -14.21 6.21 16.02
CA ARG A 285 -14.84 6.96 17.12
C ARG A 285 -13.88 7.25 18.27
N SER A 286 -12.94 6.34 18.52
CA SER A 286 -11.86 6.58 19.51
C SER A 286 -10.93 7.73 19.10
N GLN A 287 -11.01 8.17 17.84
CA GLN A 287 -10.21 9.25 17.26
C GLN A 287 -11.03 10.53 17.07
N ALA A 288 -12.04 10.76 17.92
CA ALA A 288 -13.02 11.84 17.76
C ALA A 288 -12.42 13.26 17.64
N GLN A 289 -11.17 13.46 18.07
CA GLN A 289 -10.44 14.71 17.93
C GLN A 289 -9.99 15.00 16.49
N LEU A 290 -9.98 13.99 15.61
CA LEU A 290 -9.46 14.12 14.26
C LEU A 290 -10.55 14.56 13.27
N PRO A 291 -10.24 15.50 12.36
CA PRO A 291 -11.18 15.87 11.32
C PRO A 291 -11.42 14.68 10.39
N LEU A 292 -12.68 14.44 10.05
CA LEU A 292 -13.05 13.44 9.05
C LEU A 292 -13.09 14.07 7.66
N ASP A 293 -12.43 13.44 6.71
CA ASP A 293 -12.50 13.84 5.31
C ASP A 293 -13.93 13.58 4.77
N PRO A 294 -14.55 14.56 4.08
CA PRO A 294 -15.89 14.39 3.52
C PRO A 294 -15.99 13.32 2.43
N LEU A 295 -14.88 12.92 1.81
CA LEU A 295 -14.83 11.83 0.84
C LEU A 295 -15.27 10.51 1.47
N PRO A 296 -14.58 9.96 2.47
CA PRO A 296 -15.05 8.77 3.18
C PRO A 296 -16.47 8.88 3.73
N LEU A 297 -16.86 10.07 4.26
CA LEU A 297 -18.16 10.26 4.90
C LEU A 297 -19.35 10.04 3.96
N ARG A 298 -19.26 10.46 2.70
CA ARG A 298 -20.37 10.26 1.75
C ARG A 298 -20.61 8.79 1.44
N TRP A 299 -19.53 8.02 1.33
CA TRP A 299 -19.59 6.60 1.04
C TRP A 299 -20.13 5.82 2.23
N LEU A 300 -19.73 6.22 3.44
CA LEU A 300 -20.27 5.68 4.68
C LEU A 300 -21.78 5.91 4.76
N ALA A 301 -22.24 7.14 4.46
CA ALA A 301 -23.65 7.50 4.47
C ALA A 301 -24.46 6.66 3.47
N TRP A 302 -23.95 6.50 2.25
CA TRP A 302 -24.56 5.65 1.23
C TRP A 302 -24.60 4.17 1.65
N ALA A 303 -23.47 3.62 2.12
CA ALA A 303 -23.37 2.20 2.46
C ALA A 303 -24.20 1.80 3.68
N CYS A 304 -24.42 2.73 4.63
CA CYS A 304 -25.22 2.53 5.83
C CYS A 304 -26.69 2.92 5.68
N ALA A 305 -27.12 3.43 4.51
CA ALA A 305 -28.51 3.84 4.29
C ALA A 305 -29.51 2.68 4.23
N GLU A 306 -29.02 1.47 4.01
CA GLU A 306 -29.79 0.23 3.96
C GLU A 306 -29.46 -0.63 5.20
N ALA A 307 -30.40 -1.45 5.65
CA ALA A 307 -30.17 -2.38 6.76
C ALA A 307 -29.24 -3.52 6.32
N GLY A 308 -28.25 -3.84 7.16
CA GLY A 308 -27.35 -4.99 6.97
C GLY A 308 -27.90 -6.29 7.54
N PRO A 309 -27.25 -7.44 7.26
CA PRO A 309 -27.52 -8.71 7.95
C PRO A 309 -27.11 -8.62 9.43
N ALA A 310 -27.53 -9.59 10.24
CA ALA A 310 -27.08 -9.69 11.63
C ALA A 310 -25.56 -9.94 11.71
N GLU A 311 -24.89 -9.33 12.70
CA GLU A 311 -23.46 -9.52 12.92
C GLU A 311 -23.10 -10.99 13.20
N VAL A 312 -21.99 -11.43 12.62
CA VAL A 312 -21.40 -12.76 12.86
C VAL A 312 -19.94 -12.57 13.21
N GLU A 313 -19.50 -13.21 14.29
CA GLU A 313 -18.09 -13.18 14.69
C GLU A 313 -17.20 -13.88 13.64
N PRO A 314 -16.19 -13.19 13.08
CA PRO A 314 -15.29 -13.81 12.12
C PRO A 314 -14.44 -14.88 12.79
N ARG A 315 -14.28 -16.01 12.11
CA ARG A 315 -13.25 -17.00 12.47
C ARG A 315 -11.99 -16.66 11.70
N TYR A 316 -10.91 -16.47 12.44
CA TYR A 316 -9.64 -16.10 11.85
C TYR A 316 -8.72 -17.31 11.75
N ALA A 317 -7.94 -17.35 10.68
CA ALA A 317 -6.81 -18.23 10.53
C ALA A 317 -5.64 -17.40 10.02
N SER A 318 -4.42 -17.83 10.30
CA SER A 318 -3.27 -17.30 9.58
C SER A 318 -3.38 -17.74 8.11
N SER A 319 -3.07 -16.85 7.18
CA SER A 319 -3.17 -17.10 5.74
C SER A 319 -2.16 -16.25 4.98
N HIS A 320 -1.77 -16.68 3.79
CA HIS A 320 -1.23 -15.74 2.79
C HIS A 320 -2.27 -15.55 1.68
N SER A 321 -2.34 -14.33 1.15
CA SER A 321 -3.18 -13.98 0.01
C SER A 321 -2.37 -13.90 -1.27
N THR A 322 -3.09 -13.90 -2.39
CA THR A 322 -2.53 -13.66 -3.72
C THR A 322 -3.42 -12.68 -4.47
N ARG A 323 -2.85 -11.93 -5.42
CA ARG A 323 -3.57 -11.11 -6.38
C ARG A 323 -3.59 -11.73 -7.76
N THR A 324 -4.58 -11.38 -8.55
CA THR A 324 -4.61 -11.65 -9.98
C THR A 324 -4.20 -10.39 -10.72
N ASP A 325 -3.16 -10.47 -11.55
CA ASP A 325 -2.80 -9.38 -12.45
C ASP A 325 -3.60 -9.44 -13.77
N ARG A 326 -3.40 -8.44 -14.63
CA ARG A 326 -4.08 -8.34 -15.93
C ARG A 326 -3.86 -9.54 -16.87
N TYR A 327 -2.79 -10.32 -16.67
CA TYR A 327 -2.48 -11.52 -17.47
C TYR A 327 -2.98 -12.79 -16.79
N SER A 328 -3.88 -12.64 -15.79
CA SER A 328 -4.45 -13.74 -15.01
C SER A 328 -3.43 -14.53 -14.20
N ARG A 329 -2.24 -13.97 -13.93
CA ARG A 329 -1.25 -14.65 -13.08
C ARG A 329 -1.53 -14.36 -11.62
N ARG A 330 -1.24 -15.35 -10.77
CA ARG A 330 -1.38 -15.25 -9.33
C ARG A 330 -0.05 -14.79 -8.73
N LEU A 331 -0.07 -13.61 -8.14
CA LEU A 331 1.08 -12.99 -7.50
C LEU A 331 0.93 -13.04 -5.98
N PRO A 332 2.00 -13.26 -5.19
CA PRO A 332 1.96 -13.07 -3.75
C PRO A 332 1.43 -11.67 -3.37
N ASP A 333 0.68 -11.58 -2.28
CA ASP A 333 0.08 -10.32 -1.81
C ASP A 333 0.43 -9.99 -0.37
N LYS A 334 -0.19 -10.64 0.62
CA LYS A 334 0.08 -10.40 2.04
C LYS A 334 0.17 -11.72 2.79
N LEU A 335 1.08 -11.81 3.74
CA LEU A 335 1.12 -12.87 4.74
C LEU A 335 0.52 -12.34 6.05
N ILE A 336 -0.49 -13.01 6.57
CA ILE A 336 -1.25 -12.62 7.75
C ILE A 336 -1.13 -13.73 8.78
N MET A 337 -0.61 -13.40 9.96
CA MET A 337 -0.41 -14.33 11.08
C MET A 337 -1.24 -13.83 12.27
N ARG A 338 -2.12 -14.67 12.84
CA ARG A 338 -3.03 -14.18 13.89
C ARG A 338 -3.58 -15.24 14.83
N SER A 339 -4.12 -14.78 15.95
CA SER A 339 -4.94 -15.60 16.86
C SER A 339 -6.22 -16.07 16.16
N ARG A 340 -6.65 -17.31 16.45
CA ARG A 340 -7.81 -17.92 15.78
C ARG A 340 -9.13 -17.45 16.36
N ARG A 341 -9.18 -17.19 17.67
CA ARG A 341 -10.43 -16.87 18.39
C ARG A 341 -10.22 -15.68 19.33
N PRO A 342 -10.39 -14.45 18.84
CA PRO A 342 -10.10 -13.23 19.59
C PRO A 342 -10.78 -13.15 20.96
N ASN A 343 -11.96 -13.77 21.09
CA ASN A 343 -12.83 -13.67 22.27
C ASN A 343 -12.88 -14.94 23.13
N THR A 344 -12.18 -16.02 22.74
CA THR A 344 -12.17 -17.28 23.52
C THR A 344 -10.78 -17.80 23.82
N ASP A 345 -9.76 -17.33 23.12
CA ASP A 345 -8.38 -17.63 23.49
C ASP A 345 -8.10 -17.00 24.87
N PRO A 346 -7.32 -17.63 25.76
CA PRO A 346 -7.09 -17.12 27.11
C PRO A 346 -6.12 -15.92 27.16
N TRP A 347 -5.69 -15.42 26.00
CA TRP A 347 -4.79 -14.29 25.84
C TRP A 347 -5.38 -13.25 24.87
N PRO A 348 -4.93 -11.99 24.93
CA PRO A 348 -5.36 -10.97 23.97
C PRO A 348 -5.03 -11.37 22.53
N ALA A 349 -5.97 -11.14 21.61
CA ALA A 349 -5.79 -11.45 20.20
C ALA A 349 -4.54 -10.77 19.63
N CYS A 350 -3.69 -11.54 18.97
CA CYS A 350 -2.49 -11.04 18.28
C CYS A 350 -2.64 -11.11 16.76
N PHE A 351 -1.89 -10.24 16.08
CA PHE A 351 -1.84 -10.12 14.63
C PHE A 351 -0.47 -9.61 14.19
N ALA A 352 0.09 -10.21 13.14
CA ALA A 352 1.23 -9.70 12.41
C ALA A 352 0.98 -9.80 10.91
N MET A 353 1.47 -8.84 10.14
CA MET A 353 1.38 -8.85 8.67
C MET A 353 2.75 -8.61 8.05
N VAL A 354 3.02 -9.34 6.98
CA VAL A 354 4.20 -9.17 6.13
C VAL A 354 3.72 -8.87 4.72
N ASP A 355 4.24 -7.82 4.09
CA ASP A 355 3.96 -7.57 2.69
C ASP A 355 4.68 -8.60 1.81
N LEU A 356 3.97 -9.21 0.86
CA LEU A 356 4.56 -10.11 -0.12
C LEU A 356 4.49 -9.55 -1.54
N HIS A 357 3.74 -8.47 -1.75
CA HIS A 357 3.52 -7.97 -3.08
C HIS A 357 4.74 -7.20 -3.58
N GLU A 358 5.05 -7.43 -4.85
CA GLU A 358 6.22 -6.85 -5.50
C GLU A 358 5.73 -5.73 -6.42
N LEU A 359 5.67 -4.50 -5.90
CA LEU A 359 5.42 -3.27 -6.65
C LEU A 359 4.12 -3.28 -7.49
N GLY A 360 3.00 -2.84 -6.88
CA GLY A 360 1.74 -2.46 -7.56
C GLY A 360 1.58 -0.93 -7.75
N TYR A 361 0.40 -0.47 -8.18
CA TYR A 361 0.08 0.98 -8.20
C TYR A 361 0.03 1.49 -6.75
N HIS A 362 0.59 2.67 -6.49
CA HIS A 362 0.79 3.23 -5.14
C HIS A 362 1.60 2.34 -4.16
N ALA A 363 2.23 1.25 -4.62
CA ALA A 363 3.01 0.39 -3.76
C ALA A 363 4.33 1.04 -3.34
N HIS A 364 4.90 0.51 -2.25
CA HIS A 364 6.23 0.89 -1.80
C HIS A 364 7.23 -0.25 -2.05
N ALA A 365 8.44 -0.05 -1.55
CA ALA A 365 9.55 -0.96 -1.62
C ALA A 365 9.60 -1.96 -0.45
N ASP A 366 8.43 -2.43 -0.03
CA ASP A 366 8.18 -3.13 1.23
C ASP A 366 8.01 -4.64 1.06
N ALA A 367 8.27 -5.21 -0.12
CA ALA A 367 8.21 -6.66 -0.31
C ALA A 367 9.09 -7.40 0.72
N GLY A 368 8.45 -8.23 1.53
CA GLY A 368 9.02 -8.98 2.65
C GLY A 368 9.02 -8.23 3.98
N ALA A 369 8.66 -6.96 4.06
CA ALA A 369 8.66 -6.14 5.27
C ALA A 369 7.51 -6.48 6.22
N VAL A 370 7.72 -6.31 7.53
CA VAL A 370 6.66 -6.45 8.54
C VAL A 370 5.87 -5.15 8.61
N THR A 371 4.67 -5.14 8.06
CA THR A 371 3.84 -3.93 7.95
C THR A 371 2.89 -3.72 9.13
N GLY A 372 2.75 -4.72 10.01
CA GLY A 372 1.96 -4.55 11.23
C GLY A 372 2.27 -5.57 12.31
N LEU A 373 2.29 -5.14 13.57
CA LEU A 373 2.28 -5.99 14.76
C LEU A 373 1.28 -5.41 15.78
N VAL A 374 0.24 -6.19 16.10
CA VAL A 374 -0.87 -5.75 16.96
C VAL A 374 -1.16 -6.82 18.02
N ARG A 375 -1.40 -6.40 19.26
CA ARG A 375 -1.92 -7.27 20.33
C ARG A 375 -3.00 -6.53 21.10
N GLY A 376 -4.19 -7.12 21.15
CA GLY A 376 -5.39 -6.48 21.68
C GLY A 376 -5.70 -5.19 20.90
N LYS A 377 -5.72 -4.05 21.61
CA LYS A 377 -5.98 -2.72 21.02
C LYS A 377 -4.71 -1.88 20.81
N THR A 378 -3.53 -2.45 21.07
CA THR A 378 -2.23 -1.77 20.91
C THR A 378 -1.59 -2.16 19.59
N ILE A 379 -1.13 -1.16 18.84
CA ILE A 379 -0.41 -1.31 17.57
C ILE A 379 1.06 -1.02 17.87
N TYR A 380 1.92 -2.05 17.87
CA TYR A 380 3.32 -1.96 18.28
C TYR A 380 4.27 -1.61 17.15
N LEU A 381 4.01 -2.13 15.95
CA LEU A 381 4.76 -1.81 14.74
C LEU A 381 3.80 -1.54 13.61
N HIS A 382 4.18 -0.59 12.78
CA HIS A 382 3.49 -0.22 11.57
C HIS A 382 4.44 0.42 10.55
N GLU A 383 3.97 0.68 9.34
CA GLU A 383 4.76 1.36 8.31
C GLU A 383 4.81 2.87 8.54
N LEU A 384 5.82 3.54 7.97
CA LEU A 384 5.98 5.00 8.12
C LEU A 384 5.01 5.81 7.23
N GLY A 385 4.17 5.13 6.45
CA GLY A 385 3.00 5.70 5.80
C GLY A 385 3.26 6.41 4.47
N TYR A 386 2.39 7.37 4.14
CA TYR A 386 2.20 7.95 2.82
C TYR A 386 3.48 8.56 2.22
N HIS A 387 3.80 8.21 0.96
CA HIS A 387 4.99 8.63 0.20
C HIS A 387 6.35 8.16 0.72
N GLN A 388 6.41 7.24 1.69
CA GLN A 388 7.65 6.65 2.17
C GLN A 388 8.10 5.45 1.32
N HIS A 389 8.23 5.66 0.02
CA HIS A 389 8.37 4.59 -0.99
C HIS A 389 9.63 3.71 -0.93
N GLN A 390 10.60 4.03 -0.07
CA GLN A 390 11.93 3.39 -0.06
C GLN A 390 12.05 2.34 1.04
N ASP A 391 12.73 1.21 0.75
CA ASP A 391 12.99 0.11 1.70
C ASP A 391 13.50 0.54 3.08
N ARG A 392 14.25 1.65 3.18
CA ARG A 392 14.71 2.24 4.45
C ARG A 392 13.60 2.64 5.40
N TYR A 393 12.39 2.86 4.90
CA TYR A 393 11.23 3.26 5.69
C TYR A 393 10.37 2.07 6.12
N HIS A 394 10.79 0.85 5.78
CA HIS A 394 10.03 -0.36 6.05
C HIS A 394 10.79 -1.27 7.02
N ASN A 395 10.05 -2.11 7.74
CA ASN A 395 10.62 -3.03 8.73
C ASN A 395 11.23 -4.27 8.02
N THR A 396 12.41 -4.09 7.45
CA THR A 396 13.04 -5.04 6.50
C THR A 396 14.55 -5.23 6.74
N LEU A 397 15.17 -6.09 5.93
CA LEU A 397 16.62 -6.23 5.84
C LEU A 397 17.15 -5.29 4.76
N LEU A 398 17.96 -4.30 5.11
CA LEU A 398 18.60 -3.43 4.12
C LEU A 398 19.84 -4.09 3.51
N VAL A 399 20.04 -3.87 2.21
CA VAL A 399 21.20 -4.32 1.44
C VAL A 399 21.77 -3.10 0.72
N LEU A 400 22.93 -2.61 1.20
CA LEU A 400 23.56 -1.38 0.72
C LEU A 400 25.01 -1.65 0.28
N GLY A 401 25.56 -0.78 -0.56
CA GLY A 401 27.00 -0.75 -0.84
C GLY A 401 27.82 -0.24 0.35
N THR A 402 29.11 -0.55 0.40
CA THR A 402 30.00 -0.18 1.53
C THR A 402 30.21 1.31 1.76
N ASP A 403 29.97 2.13 0.75
CA ASP A 403 30.14 3.59 0.88
C ASP A 403 28.88 4.32 1.36
N ALA A 404 27.75 3.63 1.45
CA ALA A 404 26.51 4.22 1.96
C ALA A 404 26.57 4.39 3.49
N PRO A 405 26.03 5.47 4.07
CA PRO A 405 25.76 5.46 5.49
C PRO A 405 24.75 4.35 5.85
N PHE A 406 24.76 3.86 7.08
CA PHE A 406 23.77 2.90 7.57
C PHE A 406 23.08 3.49 8.81
N PRO A 407 21.75 3.41 8.95
CA PRO A 407 20.76 2.85 8.02
C PRO A 407 20.34 3.83 6.90
N ASP A 408 21.07 4.94 6.73
CA ASP A 408 20.65 6.05 5.89
C ASP A 408 21.04 5.92 4.40
N ARG A 409 20.11 6.23 3.51
CA ARG A 409 20.31 6.25 2.05
C ARG A 409 20.50 7.65 1.47
N ASP A 410 20.47 8.71 2.29
CA ASP A 410 20.53 10.12 1.86
C ASP A 410 21.79 10.50 1.04
N ARG A 411 22.81 9.63 1.02
CA ARG A 411 24.04 9.80 0.23
C ARG A 411 24.31 8.66 -0.74
N GLU A 412 23.33 7.80 -1.03
CA GLU A 412 23.56 6.69 -1.94
C GLU A 412 23.60 7.14 -3.42
N PHE A 413 22.84 8.18 -3.76
CA PHE A 413 22.98 8.88 -5.03
C PHE A 413 24.15 9.86 -4.93
N VAL A 414 25.29 9.43 -5.47
CA VAL A 414 26.50 10.22 -5.54
C VAL A 414 26.80 10.50 -7.00
N ALA A 415 26.89 11.78 -7.34
CA ALA A 415 27.31 12.27 -8.64
C ALA A 415 28.61 11.58 -9.07
N GLY A 416 28.65 11.15 -10.33
CA GLY A 416 29.78 10.42 -10.90
C GLY A 416 29.85 8.95 -10.53
N ARG A 417 28.86 8.38 -9.81
CA ARG A 417 28.78 6.94 -9.55
C ARG A 417 27.72 6.26 -10.40
N TRP A 418 28.07 5.07 -10.91
CA TRP A 418 27.14 4.20 -11.61
C TRP A 418 26.22 3.48 -10.62
N GLN A 419 24.95 3.44 -10.95
CA GLN A 419 23.87 2.79 -10.21
C GLN A 419 23.17 1.80 -11.14
N HIS A 420 22.68 0.69 -10.62
CA HIS A 420 21.86 -0.23 -11.41
C HIS A 420 20.38 -0.07 -11.08
N ALA A 421 19.55 -0.20 -12.12
CA ALA A 421 18.11 -0.31 -12.01
C ALA A 421 17.67 -1.61 -12.69
N THR A 422 16.58 -2.20 -12.20
CA THR A 422 15.97 -3.41 -12.76
C THR A 422 14.47 -3.23 -12.80
N LEU A 423 13.90 -3.65 -13.92
CA LEU A 423 12.48 -3.72 -14.19
C LEU A 423 12.07 -5.17 -14.34
N ASP A 424 10.98 -5.55 -13.70
CA ASP A 424 10.34 -6.83 -13.96
C ASP A 424 9.37 -6.69 -15.15
N LEU A 425 9.77 -7.18 -16.32
CA LEU A 425 8.92 -7.23 -17.51
C LEU A 425 7.81 -8.25 -17.35
N ARG A 426 7.97 -9.23 -16.45
CA ARG A 426 6.86 -10.10 -16.09
C ARG A 426 5.81 -9.25 -15.43
N LYS A 427 6.11 -8.25 -14.60
CA LYS A 427 5.10 -7.49 -13.85
C LYS A 427 4.98 -6.06 -14.37
N PRO A 428 4.32 -5.85 -15.52
CA PRO A 428 4.10 -4.53 -16.02
C PRO A 428 2.97 -3.91 -15.20
N PHE A 429 3.24 -3.40 -14.00
CA PHE A 429 2.41 -2.37 -13.37
C PHE A 429 2.90 -1.00 -13.81
N THR A 430 1.98 -0.06 -14.03
CA THR A 430 2.35 1.31 -14.42
C THR A 430 2.50 2.13 -13.16
N TYR A 431 3.54 2.94 -13.01
CA TYR A 431 3.65 3.92 -11.93
C TYR A 431 2.68 5.11 -12.15
N ALA A 432 2.34 5.40 -13.40
CA ALA A 432 1.71 6.67 -13.77
C ALA A 432 0.32 6.54 -14.42
N GLY A 433 -0.31 5.36 -14.34
CA GLY A 433 -1.52 5.08 -15.11
C GLY A 433 -1.24 5.04 -16.62
N GLY A 434 -2.03 4.24 -17.33
CA GLY A 434 -1.88 4.07 -18.78
C GLY A 434 -2.32 2.68 -19.21
N GLN A 435 -2.40 2.43 -20.51
CA GLN A 435 -2.60 1.08 -21.03
C GLN A 435 -1.22 0.44 -21.21
N ALA A 436 -0.95 -0.69 -20.56
CA ALA A 436 0.33 -1.38 -20.77
C ALA A 436 0.49 -1.82 -22.23
N PRO A 437 1.72 -1.68 -22.77
CA PRO A 437 2.01 -2.11 -24.12
C PRO A 437 2.05 -3.64 -24.24
N ASP A 438 1.73 -4.14 -25.43
CA ASP A 438 2.07 -5.50 -25.84
C ASP A 438 3.59 -5.62 -25.99
N LEU A 439 4.21 -6.42 -25.12
CA LEU A 439 5.67 -6.62 -25.11
C LEU A 439 6.20 -7.25 -26.41
N SER A 440 5.33 -7.84 -27.25
CA SER A 440 5.73 -8.35 -28.58
C SER A 440 5.78 -7.29 -29.67
N LYS A 441 5.32 -6.06 -29.39
CA LYS A 441 5.11 -4.99 -30.39
C LYS A 441 5.69 -3.65 -29.96
N LEU A 442 6.73 -3.65 -29.14
CA LEU A 442 7.28 -2.43 -28.59
C LEU A 442 7.85 -1.54 -29.68
N THR A 443 7.48 -0.26 -29.67
CA THR A 443 7.95 0.76 -30.61
C THR A 443 8.98 1.71 -29.99
N ALA A 444 9.03 1.81 -28.66
CA ALA A 444 10.08 2.60 -28.00
C ALA A 444 10.42 2.15 -26.57
N LEU A 445 11.65 2.45 -26.16
CA LEU A 445 12.11 2.51 -24.77
C LEU A 445 12.51 3.96 -24.48
N PHE A 446 12.07 4.53 -23.36
CA PHE A 446 12.35 5.92 -23.04
C PHE A 446 12.64 6.16 -21.56
N PHE A 447 13.32 7.27 -21.31
CA PHE A 447 13.71 7.75 -20.00
C PHE A 447 13.17 9.17 -19.82
N ARG A 448 12.47 9.41 -18.72
CA ARG A 448 11.92 10.70 -18.28
C ARG A 448 12.44 11.04 -16.89
N LEU A 449 12.44 12.33 -16.59
CA LEU A 449 12.75 12.85 -15.28
C LEU A 449 11.65 13.83 -14.88
N ASP A 450 11.10 13.65 -13.69
CA ASP A 450 10.08 14.52 -13.12
C ASP A 450 10.57 14.99 -11.75
N ASP A 451 10.73 16.31 -11.61
CA ASP A 451 11.15 16.99 -10.38
C ASP A 451 10.39 18.32 -10.28
N GLU A 452 9.46 18.41 -9.32
CA GLU A 452 8.57 19.56 -9.15
C GLU A 452 9.28 20.79 -8.57
N ASP A 453 10.43 20.59 -7.92
CA ASP A 453 11.19 21.64 -7.23
C ASP A 453 12.51 21.99 -7.94
N ALA A 454 12.86 21.24 -8.99
CA ALA A 454 14.03 21.56 -9.81
C ALA A 454 13.81 22.88 -10.55
N VAL A 455 14.42 23.95 -10.04
CA VAL A 455 14.48 25.25 -10.71
C VAL A 455 15.94 25.62 -10.93
N ASN A 456 16.28 26.04 -12.15
CA ASN A 456 17.63 26.47 -12.52
C ASN A 456 18.70 25.38 -12.29
N ALA A 457 18.33 24.12 -12.50
CA ALA A 457 19.23 22.98 -12.42
C ALA A 457 19.68 22.54 -13.82
N GLU A 458 21.00 22.41 -13.99
CA GLU A 458 21.60 21.77 -15.16
C GLU A 458 22.62 20.73 -14.72
N PHE A 459 22.52 19.54 -15.30
CA PHE A 459 23.42 18.43 -15.03
C PHE A 459 23.38 17.45 -16.20
N ASP A 460 24.37 16.57 -16.25
CA ASP A 460 24.43 15.48 -17.20
C ASP A 460 23.88 14.22 -16.56
N LEU A 461 23.12 13.47 -17.35
CA LEU A 461 22.69 12.15 -17.02
C LEU A 461 23.23 11.16 -18.06
N LEU A 462 23.67 9.99 -17.58
CA LEU A 462 24.27 8.92 -18.38
C LEU A 462 23.50 7.61 -18.18
N VAL A 463 23.19 6.89 -19.28
CA VAL A 463 22.68 5.50 -19.26
C VAL A 463 23.63 4.61 -20.05
N ASP A 464 23.83 3.39 -19.57
CA ASP A 464 24.60 2.36 -20.26
C ASP A 464 24.11 0.96 -19.88
N ASP A 465 24.67 -0.06 -20.53
CA ASP A 465 24.49 -1.48 -20.23
C ASP A 465 23.01 -1.90 -20.15
N VAL A 466 22.20 -1.44 -21.10
CA VAL A 466 20.79 -1.81 -21.15
C VAL A 466 20.65 -3.25 -21.63
N ARG A 467 20.22 -4.13 -20.72
CA ARG A 467 20.15 -5.58 -20.90
C ARG A 467 18.74 -6.08 -20.68
N VAL A 468 18.38 -7.14 -21.39
CA VAL A 468 17.18 -7.93 -21.15
C VAL A 468 17.58 -9.35 -20.78
N THR A 469 16.91 -9.92 -19.78
CA THR A 469 17.28 -11.23 -19.22
C THR A 469 16.09 -12.17 -19.05
N ALA A 470 16.31 -13.46 -19.24
CA ALA A 470 15.35 -14.54 -19.03
C ALA A 470 16.09 -15.81 -18.56
N GLY A 471 15.96 -16.17 -17.28
CA GLY A 471 16.81 -17.21 -16.70
C GLY A 471 18.30 -16.87 -16.86
N GLU A 472 19.06 -17.76 -17.50
CA GLU A 472 20.49 -17.55 -17.80
C GLU A 472 20.74 -16.75 -19.09
N ARG A 473 19.72 -16.55 -19.93
CA ARG A 473 19.83 -15.75 -21.16
C ARG A 473 19.96 -14.27 -20.79
N SER A 474 20.95 -13.59 -21.37
CA SER A 474 21.19 -12.17 -21.19
C SER A 474 21.63 -11.56 -22.52
N ASP A 475 20.79 -10.72 -23.10
CA ASP A 475 21.08 -10.01 -24.35
C ASP A 475 21.15 -8.50 -24.07
N THR A 476 22.06 -7.79 -24.73
CA THR A 476 22.08 -6.32 -24.69
C THR A 476 21.05 -5.80 -25.68
N LEU A 477 20.41 -4.67 -25.40
CA LEU A 477 19.49 -4.10 -26.39
C LEU A 477 20.22 -3.74 -27.70
N ALA A 478 21.52 -3.44 -27.64
CA ALA A 478 22.36 -3.23 -28.83
C ALA A 478 22.43 -4.46 -29.74
N ASP A 479 22.26 -5.68 -29.20
CA ASP A 479 22.19 -6.91 -30.01
C ASP A 479 20.94 -6.96 -30.91
N PHE A 480 19.94 -6.12 -30.63
CA PHE A 480 18.74 -5.94 -31.46
C PHE A 480 18.87 -4.77 -32.44
N GLU A 481 19.96 -3.99 -32.40
CA GLU A 481 20.28 -3.02 -33.43
C GLU A 481 20.68 -3.79 -34.71
N ALA A 482 20.07 -3.46 -35.85
CA ALA A 482 20.58 -3.95 -37.12
C ALA A 482 22.02 -3.39 -37.33
N PRO A 483 22.95 -4.13 -37.96
CA PRO A 483 24.32 -3.65 -38.19
C PRO A 483 24.43 -2.28 -38.88
N ASP A 484 23.39 -1.92 -39.65
CA ASP A 484 23.27 -0.66 -40.41
C ASP A 484 22.22 0.32 -39.82
N SER A 485 21.69 0.03 -38.63
CA SER A 485 20.66 0.84 -37.98
C SER A 485 21.25 2.07 -37.32
N THR A 486 20.93 3.25 -37.86
CA THR A 486 21.08 4.55 -37.18
C THR A 486 19.97 4.73 -36.14
N ALA A 487 19.89 3.82 -35.16
CA ALA A 487 18.96 3.96 -34.06
C ALA A 487 19.34 5.22 -33.26
N ASP A 488 18.76 6.35 -33.65
CA ASP A 488 19.05 7.65 -33.08
C ASP A 488 18.35 7.72 -31.73
N TRP A 489 19.13 7.55 -30.67
CA TRP A 489 18.68 7.87 -29.32
C TRP A 489 18.35 9.36 -29.25
N ILE A 490 17.06 9.68 -29.32
CA ILE A 490 16.55 11.04 -29.36
C ILE A 490 16.88 11.72 -28.02
N LYS A 491 17.34 12.98 -28.10
CA LYS A 491 17.79 13.83 -26.98
C LYS A 491 19.05 13.36 -26.25
N SER A 492 19.79 12.38 -26.76
CA SER A 492 21.06 11.93 -26.17
C SER A 492 22.18 11.84 -27.21
N LYS A 493 23.43 11.73 -26.74
CA LYS A 493 24.61 11.47 -27.58
C LYS A 493 25.42 10.31 -27.01
N ARG A 494 25.93 9.45 -27.89
CA ARG A 494 26.88 8.40 -27.50
C ARG A 494 28.23 9.05 -27.16
N VAL A 495 28.77 8.79 -25.98
CA VAL A 495 30.08 9.29 -25.52
C VAL A 495 30.95 8.14 -25.07
N LYS A 496 32.26 8.26 -25.27
CA LYS A 496 33.24 7.25 -24.87
C LYS A 496 33.56 7.40 -23.38
N LEU A 497 33.59 6.29 -22.66
CA LEU A 497 33.97 6.20 -21.26
C LEU A 497 35.49 6.05 -21.09
N PRO A 498 36.05 6.38 -19.91
CA PRO A 498 37.50 6.27 -19.64
C PRO A 498 38.05 4.84 -19.80
N ASP A 499 37.22 3.83 -19.57
CA ASP A 499 37.55 2.41 -19.71
C ASP A 499 37.51 1.92 -21.19
N GLY A 500 37.17 2.80 -22.13
CA GLY A 500 37.05 2.49 -23.55
C GLY A 500 35.64 2.07 -23.99
N GLY A 501 34.69 1.88 -23.06
CA GLY A 501 33.28 1.63 -23.35
C GLY A 501 32.56 2.86 -23.90
N HIS A 502 31.26 2.72 -24.16
CA HIS A 502 30.41 3.82 -24.62
C HIS A 502 29.15 3.90 -23.76
N CYS A 503 28.67 5.10 -23.45
CA CYS A 503 27.38 5.31 -22.82
C CYS A 503 26.58 6.38 -23.56
N LEU A 504 25.30 6.49 -23.23
CA LEU A 504 24.43 7.56 -23.70
C LEU A 504 24.44 8.68 -22.68
N LYS A 505 24.73 9.89 -23.13
CA LYS A 505 24.76 11.09 -22.30
C LYS A 505 23.74 12.10 -22.80
N SER A 506 23.01 12.71 -21.89
CA SER A 506 22.30 13.95 -22.21
C SER A 506 22.45 15.01 -21.13
N ARG A 507 22.29 16.25 -21.58
CA ARG A 507 22.26 17.45 -20.76
C ARG A 507 20.80 17.72 -20.37
N ILE A 508 20.50 17.74 -19.08
CA ILE A 508 19.20 18.12 -18.54
C ILE A 508 19.24 19.57 -18.11
N SER A 509 18.15 20.29 -18.35
CA SER A 509 17.98 21.70 -17.97
C SER A 509 16.53 21.92 -17.53
N PHE A 510 16.34 22.23 -16.25
CA PHE A 510 15.07 22.70 -15.72
C PHE A 510 15.11 24.24 -15.71
N ARG A 511 14.42 24.88 -16.67
CA ARG A 511 14.31 26.35 -16.77
C ARG A 511 12.96 26.78 -16.17
N ASP A 512 12.98 27.84 -15.34
CA ASP A 512 11.86 28.50 -14.63
C ASP A 512 10.52 27.75 -14.41
N SER A 513 10.21 27.51 -13.11
CA SER A 513 8.92 27.34 -12.38
C SER A 513 7.72 26.55 -12.94
N GLY A 514 7.81 25.91 -14.09
CA GLY A 514 6.76 24.98 -14.55
C GLY A 514 7.04 23.55 -14.13
N ARG A 515 6.03 22.83 -13.59
CA ARG A 515 6.00 21.35 -13.54
C ARG A 515 6.37 20.82 -14.93
N ALA A 516 7.62 20.41 -15.13
CA ALA A 516 8.11 19.98 -16.44
C ALA A 516 8.76 18.62 -16.29
N GLU A 517 8.02 17.58 -16.67
CA GLU A 517 8.62 16.29 -17.00
C GLU A 517 9.58 16.50 -18.18
N VAL A 518 10.85 16.18 -17.99
CA VAL A 518 11.88 16.32 -19.02
C VAL A 518 12.18 14.95 -19.61
N ALA A 519 11.98 14.85 -20.92
CA ALA A 519 12.47 13.72 -21.69
C ALA A 519 13.99 13.77 -21.80
N TRP A 520 14.65 12.73 -21.29
CA TRP A 520 16.10 12.64 -21.27
C TRP A 520 16.63 11.80 -22.44
N ALA A 521 16.19 10.54 -22.58
CA ALA A 521 16.61 9.65 -23.66
C ALA A 521 15.41 8.87 -24.20
N THR A 522 15.37 8.64 -25.51
CA THR A 522 14.32 7.81 -26.13
C THR A 522 14.92 7.05 -27.28
N TRP A 523 14.85 5.73 -27.19
CA TRP A 523 15.13 4.85 -28.29
C TRP A 523 13.82 4.50 -28.98
N GLN A 524 13.66 4.98 -30.21
CA GLN A 524 12.62 4.51 -31.11
C GLN A 524 13.13 3.29 -31.88
N PHE A 525 12.43 2.17 -31.76
CA PHE A 525 12.84 0.96 -32.46
C PHE A 525 12.47 1.07 -33.95
N PRO A 526 13.40 0.78 -34.88
CA PRO A 526 13.15 0.89 -36.33
C PRO A 526 12.08 -0.11 -36.82
N LYS A 527 11.86 -1.18 -36.07
CA LYS A 527 10.77 -2.16 -36.21
C LYS A 527 10.27 -2.52 -34.81
N PRO A 528 9.02 -2.99 -34.66
CA PRO A 528 8.53 -3.47 -33.37
C PRO A 528 9.49 -4.51 -32.77
N LEU A 529 9.88 -4.30 -31.52
CA LEU A 529 10.75 -5.16 -30.75
C LEU A 529 9.91 -6.13 -29.91
N ASP A 530 10.24 -7.41 -29.99
CA ASP A 530 9.60 -8.45 -29.18
C ASP A 530 10.43 -8.75 -27.94
N LEU A 531 9.95 -8.29 -26.78
CA LEU A 531 10.48 -8.59 -25.46
C LEU A 531 9.61 -9.57 -24.67
N SER A 532 8.58 -10.17 -25.28
CA SER A 532 7.63 -11.05 -24.58
C SER A 532 8.28 -12.30 -23.98
N GLY A 533 9.42 -12.73 -24.51
CA GLY A 533 10.23 -13.83 -23.99
C GLY A 533 11.21 -13.46 -22.87
N TYR A 534 11.27 -12.20 -22.45
CA TYR A 534 12.17 -11.74 -21.39
C TYR A 534 11.45 -11.48 -20.08
N GLU A 535 12.18 -11.71 -18.99
CA GLU A 535 11.66 -11.52 -17.63
C GLU A 535 12.00 -10.14 -17.09
N ARG A 536 13.17 -9.59 -17.41
CA ARG A 536 13.67 -8.35 -16.80
C ARG A 536 14.38 -7.46 -17.80
N LEU A 537 14.29 -6.16 -17.57
CA LEU A 537 15.12 -5.14 -18.22
C LEU A 537 16.00 -4.47 -17.15
N GLY A 538 17.31 -4.53 -17.32
CA GLY A 538 18.28 -3.91 -16.42
C GLY A 538 19.10 -2.85 -17.17
N PHE A 539 19.58 -1.84 -16.44
CA PHE A 539 20.52 -0.88 -16.99
C PHE A 539 21.32 -0.23 -15.87
N ARG A 540 22.46 0.36 -16.22
CA ARG A 540 23.22 1.24 -15.34
C ARG A 540 23.04 2.69 -15.72
N TRP A 541 23.01 3.57 -14.73
CA TRP A 541 22.83 5.00 -14.92
C TRP A 541 23.68 5.82 -13.95
N GLN A 542 23.95 7.08 -14.29
CA GLN A 542 24.77 8.00 -13.50
C GLN A 542 24.30 9.44 -13.72
N MET A 543 24.44 10.28 -12.69
CA MET A 543 24.22 11.73 -12.75
C MET A 543 25.52 12.49 -12.47
N SER A 544 25.68 13.69 -13.01
CA SER A 544 26.85 14.54 -12.74
C SER A 544 26.67 15.49 -11.54
N ASP A 545 25.47 15.56 -10.97
CA ASP A 545 25.13 16.49 -9.89
C ASP A 545 24.06 15.87 -8.97
N ASN A 546 24.15 16.13 -7.67
CA ASN A 546 23.25 15.61 -6.63
C ASN A 546 22.11 16.59 -6.26
N ARG A 547 22.00 17.76 -6.92
CA ARG A 547 20.94 18.75 -6.64
C ARG A 547 19.53 18.31 -6.99
N LEU A 548 19.43 17.26 -7.78
CA LEU A 548 18.22 16.52 -8.07
C LEU A 548 17.55 16.03 -6.78
N ASP A 549 16.24 16.21 -6.65
CA ASP A 549 15.50 15.67 -5.51
C ASP A 549 15.77 14.17 -5.31
N ARG A 550 15.90 13.77 -4.05
CA ARG A 550 16.07 12.37 -3.66
C ARG A 550 14.79 11.56 -3.89
N ASP A 551 13.63 12.21 -3.98
CA ASP A 551 12.34 11.59 -4.28
C ASP A 551 11.93 11.70 -5.75
N ILE A 552 12.90 12.06 -6.62
CA ILE A 552 12.73 12.17 -8.07
C ILE A 552 11.93 11.04 -8.70
N GLY A 553 11.04 11.45 -9.61
CA GLY A 553 10.35 10.58 -10.55
C GLY A 553 11.19 10.30 -11.79
N ALA A 554 12.42 9.78 -11.63
CA ALA A 554 13.17 9.23 -12.75
C ALA A 554 12.41 7.99 -13.22
N GLN A 555 12.10 7.95 -14.50
CA GLN A 555 11.11 7.04 -15.06
C GLN A 555 11.64 6.41 -16.31
N VAL A 556 11.56 5.10 -16.40
CA VAL A 556 11.84 4.36 -17.63
C VAL A 556 10.52 3.81 -18.10
N GLY A 557 10.31 3.79 -19.41
CA GLY A 557 9.06 3.34 -19.97
C GLY A 557 9.19 2.65 -21.30
N LEU A 558 8.19 1.82 -21.57
CA LEU A 558 8.01 1.07 -22.81
C LEU A 558 6.75 1.59 -23.49
N GLN A 559 6.77 1.62 -24.82
CA GLN A 559 5.67 2.13 -25.64
C GLN A 559 5.32 1.16 -26.76
N GLU A 560 4.03 1.00 -27.05
CA GLU A 560 3.44 0.34 -28.21
C GLU A 560 2.39 1.30 -28.81
N GLY A 561 2.73 2.03 -29.87
CA GLY A 561 1.84 3.05 -30.43
C GLY A 561 1.48 4.11 -29.38
N ASP A 562 0.21 4.24 -29.03
CA ASP A 562 -0.26 5.15 -27.97
C ASP A 562 -0.27 4.52 -26.57
N HIS A 563 -0.05 3.20 -26.48
CA HIS A 563 0.02 2.49 -25.20
C HIS A 563 1.40 2.71 -24.58
N THR A 564 1.42 3.14 -23.32
CA THR A 564 2.65 3.50 -22.63
C THR A 564 2.62 2.96 -21.22
N GLN A 565 3.75 2.40 -20.82
CA GLN A 565 4.00 2.01 -19.46
C GLN A 565 5.27 2.65 -18.94
N ARG A 566 5.22 3.08 -17.67
CA ARG A 566 6.30 3.76 -16.99
C ARG A 566 6.54 3.12 -15.63
N TRP A 567 7.80 2.94 -15.28
CA TRP A 567 8.26 2.56 -13.95
C TRP A 567 9.16 3.65 -13.43
N ARG A 568 9.10 3.94 -12.14
CA ARG A 568 10.12 4.77 -11.52
C ARG A 568 11.38 3.97 -11.24
N PHE A 569 12.53 4.57 -11.48
CA PHE A 569 13.85 4.06 -11.14
C PHE A 569 14.68 5.20 -10.55
N GLY A 570 15.60 4.92 -9.64
CA GLY A 570 16.54 5.95 -9.16
C GLY A 570 16.14 6.76 -7.92
N SER A 571 15.29 6.17 -7.08
CA SER A 571 15.06 6.58 -5.67
C SER A 571 14.48 5.40 -4.88
N TYR A 572 13.68 4.57 -5.55
CA TYR A 572 13.13 3.29 -5.09
C TYR A 572 14.21 2.23 -4.87
N SER A 573 14.01 1.47 -3.80
CA SER A 573 14.83 0.46 -3.16
C SER A 573 15.66 -0.50 -4.00
N THR A 574 16.36 -1.40 -3.29
CA THR A 574 16.70 -2.70 -3.87
C THR A 574 15.44 -3.37 -4.45
N TYR A 575 15.50 -3.86 -5.69
CA TYR A 575 14.40 -4.61 -6.28
C TYR A 575 14.29 -5.95 -5.52
N ARG A 576 13.08 -6.32 -5.12
CA ARG A 576 12.79 -7.51 -4.32
C ARG A 576 11.70 -8.30 -5.00
N GLU A 577 11.96 -9.59 -5.15
CA GLU A 577 11.02 -10.55 -5.69
C GLU A 577 10.71 -11.64 -4.68
N VAL A 578 9.45 -11.83 -4.31
CA VAL A 578 8.99 -12.94 -3.48
C VAL A 578 8.82 -14.18 -4.36
N THR A 579 9.76 -15.11 -4.19
CA THR A 579 9.83 -16.35 -4.95
C THR A 579 9.01 -17.49 -4.34
N ASP A 580 8.81 -17.47 -3.01
CA ASP A 580 8.03 -18.48 -2.29
C ASP A 580 7.55 -17.95 -0.94
N CYS A 581 6.40 -18.44 -0.47
CA CYS A 581 5.89 -18.20 0.88
C CYS A 581 5.23 -19.46 1.44
N LYS A 582 5.87 -20.04 2.45
CA LYS A 582 5.33 -21.15 3.22
C LYS A 582 4.78 -20.64 4.54
N LEU A 583 3.57 -21.08 4.91
CA LEU A 583 2.93 -20.76 6.18
C LEU A 583 2.41 -22.03 6.86
N LEU A 584 2.66 -22.12 8.17
CA LEU A 584 2.12 -23.12 9.07
C LEU A 584 1.39 -22.42 10.21
N ASP A 585 0.12 -22.77 10.43
CA ASP A 585 -0.70 -22.20 11.49
C ASP A 585 -1.01 -23.27 12.55
N PHE A 586 -0.41 -23.12 13.73
CA PHE A 586 -0.57 -24.02 14.88
C PHE A 586 -1.59 -23.45 15.89
N GLY A 587 -1.94 -24.22 16.92
CA GLY A 587 -2.79 -23.74 18.02
C GLY A 587 -2.20 -22.53 18.74
N ARG A 588 -0.91 -22.60 19.11
CA ARG A 588 -0.23 -21.56 19.90
C ARG A 588 0.84 -20.76 19.17
N ALA A 589 1.12 -21.07 17.91
CA ALA A 589 2.06 -20.33 17.09
C ALA A 589 1.60 -20.24 15.63
N ALA A 590 2.14 -19.29 14.88
CA ALA A 590 2.17 -19.33 13.43
C ALA A 590 3.62 -19.17 12.99
N TYR A 591 4.04 -19.91 11.97
CA TYR A 591 5.39 -19.87 11.43
C TYR A 591 5.34 -19.72 9.91
N ALA A 592 6.16 -18.83 9.37
CA ALA A 592 6.28 -18.64 7.95
C ALA A 592 7.74 -18.53 7.50
N GLN A 593 7.98 -18.94 6.26
CA GLN A 593 9.23 -18.75 5.54
C GLN A 593 8.92 -18.04 4.22
N VAL A 594 9.49 -16.86 4.04
CA VAL A 594 9.39 -16.05 2.83
C VAL A 594 10.75 -16.06 2.12
N SER A 595 10.78 -16.51 0.87
CA SER A 595 11.99 -16.56 0.06
C SER A 595 11.97 -15.39 -0.92
N LEU A 596 12.99 -14.53 -0.85
CA LEU A 596 13.13 -13.37 -1.70
C LEU A 596 14.37 -13.46 -2.58
N ARG A 597 14.28 -12.91 -3.78
CA ARG A 597 15.41 -12.59 -4.66
C ARG A 597 15.60 -11.07 -4.65
N ILE A 598 16.82 -10.61 -4.40
CA ILE A 598 17.14 -9.19 -4.24
C ILE A 598 18.14 -8.79 -5.32
N ALA A 599 17.86 -7.72 -6.04
CA ALA A 599 18.87 -7.02 -6.83
C ALA A 599 19.40 -5.84 -6.03
N ASP A 600 20.70 -5.88 -5.70
CA ASP A 600 21.40 -4.76 -5.10
C ASP A 600 21.65 -3.64 -6.15
N ARG A 601 21.89 -2.40 -5.69
CA ARG A 601 22.13 -1.26 -6.59
C ARG A 601 23.51 -1.29 -7.26
N THR A 602 24.39 -2.19 -6.83
CA THR A 602 25.71 -2.45 -7.41
C THR A 602 25.67 -3.56 -8.48
N GLY A 603 24.46 -4.03 -8.86
CA GLY A 603 24.23 -4.99 -9.95
C GLY A 603 24.30 -6.45 -9.53
N GLY A 604 24.26 -6.75 -8.22
CA GLY A 604 24.34 -8.10 -7.68
C GLY A 604 22.98 -8.70 -7.43
N TRP A 605 22.83 -9.99 -7.72
CA TRP A 605 21.66 -10.77 -7.35
C TRP A 605 21.94 -11.65 -6.14
N HIS A 606 21.00 -11.65 -5.20
CA HIS A 606 21.11 -12.32 -3.91
C HIS A 606 19.81 -13.01 -3.56
N THR A 607 19.87 -13.98 -2.65
CA THR A 607 18.68 -14.62 -2.07
C THR A 607 18.57 -14.20 -0.60
N GLN A 608 17.36 -13.93 -0.12
CA GLN A 608 17.06 -13.73 1.29
C GLN A 608 15.99 -14.74 1.69
N MET A 609 16.20 -15.44 2.80
CA MET A 609 15.16 -16.23 3.44
C MET A 609 14.77 -15.54 4.74
N ARG A 610 13.52 -15.10 4.83
CA ARG A 610 12.95 -14.49 6.02
C ARG A 610 12.04 -15.48 6.72
N GLN A 611 12.43 -15.89 7.93
CA GLN A 611 11.63 -16.73 8.81
C GLN A 611 10.92 -15.84 9.82
N VAL A 612 9.60 -16.00 9.96
CA VAL A 612 8.77 -15.20 10.87
C VAL A 612 7.95 -16.16 11.74
N ALA A 613 8.00 -15.99 13.06
CA ALA A 613 7.18 -16.76 13.99
C ALA A 613 6.41 -15.84 14.92
N LEU A 614 5.08 -15.93 14.90
CA LEU A 614 4.18 -15.25 15.82
C LEU A 614 3.76 -16.24 16.92
N LEU A 615 4.14 -15.95 18.16
CA LEU A 615 3.70 -16.71 19.33
C LEU A 615 2.39 -16.12 19.84
N LYS A 616 1.32 -16.91 19.78
CA LYS A 616 -0.04 -16.40 20.05
C LYS A 616 -0.24 -16.00 21.52
N PRO A 617 0.22 -16.79 22.52
CA PRO A 617 0.04 -16.44 23.93
C PRO A 617 0.68 -15.11 24.35
N SER A 618 1.95 -14.90 23.97
CA SER A 618 2.70 -13.69 24.32
C SER A 618 2.47 -12.53 23.34
N GLY A 619 2.08 -12.83 22.10
CA GLY A 619 2.07 -11.88 20.98
C GLY A 619 3.48 -11.55 20.48
N ALA A 620 4.52 -12.29 20.91
CA ALA A 620 5.88 -12.06 20.47
C ALA A 620 6.06 -12.46 18.99
N LEU A 621 6.75 -11.63 18.23
CA LEU A 621 7.14 -11.87 16.86
C LEU A 621 8.66 -12.08 16.81
N VAL A 622 9.08 -13.21 16.26
CA VAL A 622 10.48 -13.53 16.07
C VAL A 622 10.78 -13.51 14.58
N VAL A 623 11.79 -12.73 14.17
CA VAL A 623 12.18 -12.57 12.76
C VAL A 623 13.64 -12.92 12.58
N ARG A 624 13.91 -13.89 11.71
CA ARG A 624 15.27 -14.26 11.30
C ARG A 624 15.41 -14.06 9.80
N ASP A 625 16.37 -13.23 9.39
CA ASP A 625 16.78 -13.10 8.01
C ASP A 625 18.08 -13.87 7.78
N THR A 626 18.12 -14.68 6.73
CA THR A 626 19.35 -15.31 6.22
C THR A 626 19.58 -14.82 4.80
N PHE A 627 20.62 -14.01 4.61
CA PHE A 627 21.04 -13.47 3.32
C PHE A 627 22.10 -14.37 2.70
N LEU A 628 21.87 -14.81 1.47
CA LEU A 628 22.78 -15.64 0.69
C LEU A 628 23.29 -14.84 -0.53
N PRO A 629 24.58 -14.47 -0.53
CA PRO A 629 25.18 -13.74 -1.63
C PRO A 629 25.25 -14.57 -2.92
N GLY A 630 24.92 -13.97 -4.07
CA GLY A 630 25.10 -14.62 -5.37
C GLY A 630 26.44 -14.34 -6.05
N SER A 631 27.18 -13.33 -5.60
CA SER A 631 28.52 -13.01 -6.09
C SER A 631 29.40 -12.43 -4.97
N GLU A 632 30.72 -12.53 -5.15
CA GLU A 632 31.68 -11.90 -4.24
C GLU A 632 31.64 -10.38 -4.39
N ARG A 633 31.47 -9.64 -3.29
CA ARG A 633 31.44 -8.17 -3.25
C ARG A 633 31.46 -7.63 -1.83
N ASP A 634 31.69 -6.33 -1.69
CA ASP A 634 31.61 -5.65 -0.40
C ASP A 634 30.19 -5.08 -0.21
N LEU A 635 29.55 -5.42 0.92
CA LEU A 635 28.19 -5.00 1.24
C LEU A 635 28.06 -4.51 2.69
N GLN A 636 27.00 -3.76 2.93
CA GLN A 636 26.43 -3.52 4.25
C GLN A 636 25.04 -4.13 4.30
N LEU A 637 24.77 -4.86 5.37
CA LEU A 637 23.54 -5.58 5.60
C LEU A 637 23.02 -5.22 6.98
N GLY A 638 21.69 -5.13 7.14
CA GLY A 638 21.15 -5.01 8.48
C GLY A 638 19.64 -4.98 8.58
N GLN A 639 19.11 -5.61 9.62
CA GLN A 639 17.69 -5.51 9.96
C GLN A 639 17.41 -4.13 10.54
N VAL A 640 16.34 -3.50 10.09
CA VAL A 640 15.86 -2.21 10.60
C VAL A 640 14.44 -2.32 11.13
N TRP A 641 14.16 -1.62 12.22
CA TRP A 641 12.85 -1.54 12.86
C TRP A 641 12.52 -0.10 13.20
N HIS A 642 11.35 0.37 12.77
CA HIS A 642 10.86 1.71 13.06
C HIS A 642 9.94 1.68 14.27
N VAL A 643 10.27 2.46 15.28
CA VAL A 643 9.50 2.55 16.52
C VAL A 643 9.22 4.00 16.87
N GLU A 644 8.11 4.25 17.56
CA GLU A 644 7.69 5.60 17.92
C GLU A 644 8.68 6.23 18.92
N GLN A 645 8.86 5.60 20.09
CA GLN A 645 9.71 6.12 21.15
C GLN A 645 10.57 5.02 21.75
N VAL A 646 11.81 5.35 22.13
CA VAL A 646 12.69 4.48 22.93
C VAL A 646 12.74 5.02 24.36
N THR A 647 12.25 4.25 25.32
CA THR A 647 12.19 4.65 26.73
C THR A 647 13.35 4.11 27.55
N GLU A 648 13.93 2.98 27.14
CA GLU A 648 15.07 2.34 27.79
C GLU A 648 15.89 1.57 26.76
N ARG A 649 17.19 1.38 26.98
CA ARG A 649 18.04 0.56 26.11
C ARG A 649 19.16 -0.12 26.89
N GLY A 650 19.55 -1.30 26.42
CA GLY A 650 20.74 -2.03 26.82
C GLY A 650 21.70 -2.24 25.66
N GLU A 651 22.55 -3.26 25.78
CA GLU A 651 23.62 -3.53 24.82
C GLU A 651 23.10 -4.09 23.47
N ASN A 652 21.99 -4.82 23.48
CA ASN A 652 21.36 -5.41 22.29
C ASN A 652 19.84 -5.36 22.30
N TRP A 653 19.25 -4.55 23.17
CA TRP A 653 17.81 -4.45 23.30
C TRP A 653 17.37 -3.02 23.56
N PHE A 654 16.14 -2.73 23.15
CA PHE A 654 15.47 -1.45 23.31
C PHE A 654 14.08 -1.72 23.85
N ARG A 655 13.66 -0.93 24.83
CA ARG A 655 12.25 -0.82 25.21
C ARG A 655 11.66 0.32 24.42
N ALA A 656 10.72 -0.02 23.55
CA ALA A 656 9.96 0.94 22.79
C ALA A 656 8.58 1.14 23.42
N HIS A 657 8.07 2.37 23.34
CA HIS A 657 6.72 2.72 23.76
C HIS A 657 5.92 3.15 22.54
N THR A 658 4.64 2.78 22.51
CA THR A 658 3.69 3.25 21.52
C THR A 658 2.42 3.75 22.21
N GLU A 659 1.94 4.90 21.76
CA GLU A 659 0.60 5.43 22.05
C GLU A 659 0.09 6.22 20.84
N VAL A 660 0.99 6.70 19.99
CA VAL A 660 0.73 7.67 18.96
C VAL A 660 1.30 7.21 17.62
N MET A 661 0.47 7.30 16.59
CA MET A 661 0.85 7.03 15.20
C MET A 661 0.75 8.32 14.40
N TYR A 662 1.67 8.48 13.45
CA TYR A 662 1.82 9.71 12.66
C TYR A 662 1.69 9.43 11.17
N PRO A 663 0.46 9.27 10.66
CA PRO A 663 0.28 8.75 9.32
C PRO A 663 0.14 9.87 8.26
N ASP A 664 -0.12 11.14 8.63
CA ASP A 664 -0.07 12.30 7.71
C ASP A 664 0.00 13.67 8.46
N ARG A 665 0.28 14.77 7.73
CA ARG A 665 0.49 16.16 8.19
C ARG A 665 -0.40 16.57 9.37
N ASP A 666 0.23 16.96 10.49
CA ASP A 666 -0.40 17.57 11.68
C ASP A 666 -1.54 16.75 12.33
N VAL A 667 -1.71 15.48 11.93
CA VAL A 667 -2.78 14.59 12.41
C VAL A 667 -2.16 13.46 13.21
N THR A 668 -2.55 13.37 14.47
CA THR A 668 -2.01 12.43 15.45
C THR A 668 -3.06 11.37 15.78
N TRP A 669 -2.85 10.15 15.29
CA TRP A 669 -3.69 9.01 15.60
C TRP A 669 -3.20 8.34 16.87
N ARG A 670 -4.12 7.76 17.65
CA ARG A 670 -3.77 7.11 18.91
C ARG A 670 -4.14 5.64 18.88
N CYS A 671 -3.31 4.80 19.49
CA CYS A 671 -3.67 3.42 19.81
C CYS A 671 -3.76 3.26 21.34
N ALA A 672 -4.17 2.08 21.81
CA ALA A 672 -4.04 1.81 23.24
C ALA A 672 -2.54 1.77 23.61
N PRO A 673 -2.10 2.50 24.66
CA PRO A 673 -0.68 2.60 24.97
C PRO A 673 -0.08 1.26 25.36
N GLY A 674 1.16 1.00 24.95
CA GLY A 674 1.88 -0.21 25.35
C GLY A 674 3.37 -0.14 25.12
N ASP A 675 4.10 -0.95 25.87
CA ASP A 675 5.54 -1.12 25.70
C ASP A 675 5.83 -2.43 24.98
N PHE A 676 6.92 -2.45 24.20
CA PHE A 676 7.44 -3.67 23.63
C PHE A 676 8.97 -3.67 23.59
N LEU A 677 9.54 -4.87 23.71
CA LEU A 677 10.96 -5.11 23.59
C LEU A 677 11.32 -5.32 22.12
N VAL A 678 12.34 -4.61 21.65
CA VAL A 678 13.07 -4.91 20.42
C VAL A 678 14.44 -5.41 20.83
N GLN A 679 14.67 -6.72 20.75
CA GLN A 679 15.95 -7.34 21.10
C GLN A 679 16.60 -7.98 19.89
N PHE A 680 17.79 -7.50 19.55
CA PHE A 680 18.65 -8.08 18.54
C PHE A 680 19.50 -9.19 19.15
N LEU A 681 19.67 -10.27 18.40
CA LEU A 681 20.51 -11.42 18.76
C LEU A 681 21.69 -11.49 17.78
N PRO A 682 22.62 -10.53 17.86
CA PRO A 682 23.66 -10.37 16.84
C PRO A 682 24.64 -11.53 16.85
N ASP A 683 25.10 -11.90 15.65
CA ASP A 683 26.28 -12.74 15.46
C ASP A 683 27.56 -11.91 15.69
N ALA A 684 28.71 -12.58 15.73
CA ALA A 684 29.99 -11.91 15.95
C ALA A 684 30.30 -10.89 14.83
N GLY A 685 30.77 -9.69 15.19
CA GLY A 685 31.13 -8.63 14.24
C GLY A 685 29.98 -7.70 13.84
N HIS A 686 28.76 -7.98 14.32
CA HIS A 686 27.61 -7.11 14.15
C HIS A 686 27.63 -5.92 15.12
N ARG A 687 26.98 -4.82 14.73
CA ARG A 687 26.84 -3.60 15.53
C ARG A 687 25.38 -3.24 15.69
N ILE A 688 24.94 -3.13 16.93
CA ILE A 688 23.59 -2.67 17.26
C ILE A 688 23.60 -1.14 17.40
N GLY A 689 22.58 -0.49 16.85
CA GLY A 689 22.45 0.96 16.95
C GLY A 689 21.01 1.43 16.91
N ALA A 690 20.85 2.72 17.20
CA ALA A 690 19.58 3.42 17.16
C ALA A 690 19.82 4.85 16.72
N THR A 691 19.03 5.32 15.77
CA THR A 691 19.10 6.70 15.27
C THR A 691 17.72 7.33 15.40
N GLU A 692 17.65 8.46 16.10
CA GLU A 692 16.46 9.30 16.14
C GLU A 692 16.35 10.06 14.82
N ARG A 693 15.21 9.94 14.15
CA ARG A 693 14.98 10.62 12.88
C ARG A 693 13.67 11.38 12.92
N GLN A 694 13.75 12.69 12.71
CA GLN A 694 12.61 13.41 12.16
C GLN A 694 12.59 13.09 10.67
N ILE A 695 11.61 12.30 10.21
CA ILE A 695 11.44 12.04 8.78
C ILE A 695 10.89 13.34 8.18
N LEU A 696 11.80 14.15 7.65
CA LEU A 696 11.49 15.36 6.92
C LEU A 696 11.22 14.97 5.47
N ASP A 697 9.96 14.76 5.12
CA ASP A 697 9.50 14.87 3.73
C ASP A 697 9.17 16.35 3.46
N ARG A 698 9.40 16.83 2.23
CA ARG A 698 9.46 18.22 1.76
C ARG A 698 8.30 19.13 2.17
N ALA A 699 7.22 18.60 2.71
CA ALA A 699 6.12 19.36 3.29
C ALA A 699 5.43 18.70 4.49
N ARG A 700 6.02 17.66 5.10
CA ARG A 700 5.40 16.87 6.19
C ARG A 700 6.36 16.76 7.36
N LYS A 701 5.97 17.32 8.50
CA LYS A 701 6.64 17.03 9.78
C LYS A 701 6.04 15.74 10.33
N ILE A 702 6.59 14.59 9.94
CA ILE A 702 6.33 13.36 10.69
C ILE A 702 7.13 13.50 11.99
N PRO A 703 6.49 13.41 13.17
CA PRO A 703 7.19 13.42 14.45
C PRO A 703 8.24 12.31 14.53
N GLN A 704 9.22 12.52 15.40
CA GLN A 704 10.42 11.71 15.45
C GLN A 704 10.09 10.23 15.64
N THR A 705 10.58 9.39 14.73
CA THR A 705 10.60 7.94 14.88
C THR A 705 12.04 7.48 15.06
N TRP A 706 12.23 6.45 15.86
CA TRP A 706 13.53 5.81 16.05
C TRP A 706 13.71 4.69 15.05
N ILE A 707 14.86 4.67 14.37
CA ILE A 707 15.30 3.54 13.57
C ILE A 707 16.26 2.71 14.42
N LEU A 708 15.85 1.51 14.79
CA LEU A 708 16.66 0.54 15.52
C LEU A 708 17.25 -0.46 14.53
N TYR A 709 18.50 -0.87 14.73
CA TYR A 709 19.13 -1.77 13.77
C TYR A 709 20.22 -2.69 14.32
N ASP A 710 20.37 -3.82 13.62
CA ASP A 710 21.51 -4.75 13.70
C ASP A 710 22.27 -4.69 12.37
N HIS A 711 23.51 -4.19 12.40
CA HIS A 711 24.33 -3.88 11.22
C HIS A 711 25.55 -4.77 11.10
N TRP A 712 25.80 -5.27 9.90
CA TRP A 712 27.06 -5.91 9.50
C TRP A 712 27.60 -5.27 8.22
N ALA A 713 28.92 -5.18 8.12
CA ALA A 713 29.61 -4.68 6.93
C ALA A 713 30.84 -5.53 6.64
N GLY A 714 31.02 -5.93 5.38
CA GLY A 714 32.17 -6.71 4.98
C GLY A 714 32.08 -7.28 3.57
N ARG A 715 33.11 -8.04 3.22
CA ARG A 715 33.18 -8.76 1.96
C ARG A 715 32.40 -10.06 2.06
N VAL A 716 31.38 -10.21 1.22
CA VAL A 716 30.57 -11.42 1.13
C VAL A 716 31.12 -12.37 0.07
N GLN A 717 30.92 -13.67 0.27
CA GLN A 717 31.27 -14.72 -0.70
C GLN A 717 30.00 -15.43 -1.18
N PRO A 718 29.97 -15.92 -2.44
CA PRO A 718 28.84 -16.66 -2.95
C PRO A 718 28.51 -17.86 -2.05
N GLY A 719 27.25 -18.00 -1.67
CA GLY A 719 26.79 -19.13 -0.87
C GLY A 719 27.17 -19.10 0.62
N GLN A 720 27.89 -18.08 1.12
CA GLN A 720 28.15 -17.91 2.55
C GLN A 720 27.04 -17.07 3.21
N PRO A 721 26.22 -17.65 4.09
CA PRO A 721 25.09 -16.94 4.67
C PRO A 721 25.54 -15.87 5.68
N VAL A 722 24.81 -14.74 5.70
CA VAL A 722 24.86 -13.74 6.78
C VAL A 722 23.47 -13.70 7.41
N SER A 723 23.37 -13.85 8.73
CA SER A 723 22.09 -13.95 9.43
C SER A 723 21.86 -12.83 10.42
N PHE A 724 20.59 -12.44 10.57
CA PHE A 724 20.12 -11.43 11.53
C PHE A 724 18.92 -12.00 12.26
N THR A 725 18.83 -11.80 13.58
CA THR A 725 17.70 -12.31 14.37
C THR A 725 17.23 -11.25 15.35
N CYS A 726 15.93 -10.98 15.33
CA CYS A 726 15.28 -10.01 16.22
C CYS A 726 14.06 -10.63 16.90
N LEU A 727 13.91 -10.33 18.18
CA LEU A 727 12.73 -10.61 18.99
C LEU A 727 11.98 -9.29 19.23
N LEU A 728 10.71 -9.27 18.84
CA LEU A 728 9.76 -8.18 19.05
C LEU A 728 8.68 -8.66 20.01
N GLN A 729 8.72 -8.22 21.26
CA GLN A 729 7.86 -8.76 22.31
C GLN A 729 7.02 -7.67 22.98
N PRO A 730 5.69 -7.67 22.79
CA PRO A 730 4.77 -6.91 23.64
C PRO A 730 5.02 -7.21 25.13
N LEU A 731 5.18 -6.16 25.94
CA LEU A 731 5.41 -6.27 27.37
C LEU A 731 4.10 -6.05 28.14
N GLU A 732 3.95 -6.74 29.27
CA GLU A 732 2.98 -6.33 30.28
C GLU A 732 3.48 -5.03 30.94
N GLN A 733 2.57 -4.08 31.19
CA GLN A 733 2.92 -2.78 31.75
C GLN A 733 3.81 -2.93 33.00
N ALA A 734 4.89 -2.14 33.02
CA ALA A 734 5.89 -2.06 34.09
C ALA A 734 6.74 -3.32 34.36
N LYS A 735 6.61 -4.41 33.59
CA LYS A 735 7.46 -5.59 33.75
C LYS A 735 8.56 -5.66 32.69
N MET A 736 9.80 -5.54 33.14
CA MET A 736 10.94 -5.85 32.28
C MET A 736 11.16 -7.37 32.19
N PRO A 737 11.59 -7.88 31.02
CA PRO A 737 12.03 -9.26 30.90
C PRO A 737 13.21 -9.56 31.86
N PRO A 738 13.38 -10.83 32.28
CA PRO A 738 14.51 -11.22 33.14
C PRO A 738 15.87 -10.85 32.52
N ALA A 739 16.83 -10.44 33.36
CA ALA A 739 18.18 -10.05 32.91
C ALA A 739 18.88 -11.14 32.07
N ALA A 740 18.65 -12.41 32.38
CA ALA A 740 19.17 -13.53 31.60
C ALA A 740 18.65 -13.56 30.16
N MET A 741 17.39 -13.20 29.94
CA MET A 741 16.81 -13.07 28.60
C MET A 741 17.43 -11.88 27.87
N LEU A 742 17.59 -10.75 28.56
CA LEU A 742 18.18 -9.53 27.98
C LEU A 742 19.66 -9.69 27.63
N ALA A 743 20.39 -10.55 28.35
CA ALA A 743 21.81 -10.84 28.09
C ALA A 743 22.05 -11.86 26.97
N GLN A 744 21.00 -12.46 26.39
CA GLN A 744 21.14 -13.49 25.38
C GLN A 744 21.78 -12.93 24.08
N ARG A 745 22.72 -13.68 23.51
CA ARG A 745 23.46 -13.38 22.27
C ARG A 745 23.24 -14.52 21.27
N GLY A 746 23.61 -14.33 19.99
CA GLY A 746 23.41 -15.25 18.86
C GLY A 746 24.01 -16.66 18.99
N LEU A 747 23.54 -17.43 19.97
CA LEU A 747 23.79 -18.85 20.10
C LEU A 747 22.70 -19.60 19.32
N GLN A 748 23.02 -20.01 18.09
CA GLN A 748 22.45 -21.21 17.45
C GLN A 748 20.92 -21.23 17.22
N CYS A 749 20.36 -20.22 16.53
CA CYS A 749 18.95 -20.25 16.07
C CYS A 749 17.90 -20.37 17.21
N LEU A 750 18.33 -20.32 18.47
CA LEU A 750 17.54 -20.68 19.65
C LEU A 750 17.34 -19.45 20.54
N ILE A 751 16.10 -19.17 20.88
CA ILE A 751 15.66 -17.89 21.44
C ILE A 751 14.83 -18.19 22.67
N ARG A 752 15.21 -17.60 23.81
CA ARG A 752 14.48 -17.77 25.07
C ARG A 752 13.56 -16.58 25.29
N ILE A 753 12.32 -16.87 25.68
CA ILE A 753 11.28 -15.87 25.96
C ILE A 753 10.67 -16.24 27.32
N GLY A 754 11.25 -15.74 28.41
CA GLY A 754 10.93 -16.27 29.74
C GLY A 754 11.36 -17.74 29.88
N GLU A 755 10.44 -18.64 30.20
CA GLU A 755 10.69 -20.09 30.21
C GLU A 755 10.52 -20.73 28.82
N ASP A 756 9.86 -20.05 27.90
CA ASP A 756 9.58 -20.57 26.56
C ASP A 756 10.82 -20.57 25.67
N LEU A 757 10.78 -21.43 24.65
CA LEU A 757 11.87 -21.62 23.70
C LEU A 757 11.34 -21.54 22.27
N VAL A 758 12.00 -20.75 21.43
CA VAL A 758 11.76 -20.70 19.99
C VAL A 758 13.02 -21.06 19.24
N LEU A 759 12.89 -21.91 18.24
CA LEU A 759 13.92 -22.29 17.31
C LEU A 759 13.52 -21.86 15.90
N LEU A 760 14.42 -21.12 15.23
CA LEU A 760 14.34 -20.78 13.80
C LEU A 760 15.61 -21.27 13.10
N ASN A 761 15.64 -22.56 12.73
CA ASN A 761 16.87 -23.23 12.32
C ASN A 761 16.88 -23.50 10.81
N SER A 762 17.53 -22.62 10.07
CA SER A 762 17.76 -22.78 8.63
C SER A 762 18.85 -23.82 8.32
N GLU A 763 19.81 -24.03 9.22
CA GLU A 763 21.04 -24.79 8.98
C GLU A 763 21.08 -26.18 9.64
N ARG A 764 19.99 -26.59 10.30
CA ARG A 764 19.84 -27.90 10.99
C ARG A 764 20.92 -28.18 12.04
N SER A 765 21.40 -27.12 12.70
CA SER A 765 22.34 -27.25 13.83
C SER A 765 21.71 -28.03 15.00
N LYS A 766 22.55 -28.74 15.78
CA LYS A 766 22.12 -29.53 16.94
C LYS A 766 21.42 -28.64 17.96
N LEU A 767 20.27 -29.11 18.43
CA LEU A 767 19.42 -28.46 19.42
C LEU A 767 19.99 -28.64 20.84
N ASP A 768 19.76 -27.66 21.72
CA ASP A 768 20.30 -27.60 23.10
C ASP A 768 19.64 -28.63 24.03
N GLY A 769 20.49 -29.34 24.82
CA GLY A 769 20.14 -30.18 25.96
C GLY A 769 19.07 -31.25 25.75
N ASP A 770 17.82 -30.87 26.05
CA ASP A 770 16.63 -31.72 26.00
C ASP A 770 16.03 -31.83 24.60
N LEU A 771 16.16 -30.80 23.75
CA LEU A 771 15.57 -30.83 22.42
C LEU A 771 16.55 -31.54 21.48
N ARG A 772 16.10 -32.58 20.76
CA ARG A 772 16.92 -33.35 19.81
C ARG A 772 16.14 -33.55 18.51
N GLY A 773 16.80 -33.48 17.37
CA GLY A 773 16.17 -33.74 16.07
C GLY A 773 16.60 -32.79 14.95
N ASP A 774 15.80 -32.77 13.88
CA ASP A 774 15.96 -31.91 12.70
C ASP A 774 14.65 -31.14 12.52
N ALA A 775 14.58 -30.00 13.20
CA ALA A 775 13.45 -29.08 13.18
C ALA A 775 13.86 -27.78 12.48
N THR A 776 13.03 -27.31 11.55
CA THR A 776 13.19 -25.99 10.90
C THR A 776 12.54 -24.89 11.74
N PHE A 777 11.45 -25.25 12.43
CA PHE A 777 10.78 -24.42 13.43
C PHE A 777 10.42 -25.28 14.63
N CYS A 778 10.60 -24.75 15.84
CA CYS A 778 10.06 -25.35 17.06
C CYS A 778 9.74 -24.24 18.07
N TYR A 779 8.53 -24.25 18.63
CA TYR A 779 8.13 -23.46 19.78
C TYR A 779 7.78 -24.43 20.92
N LEU A 780 8.43 -24.25 22.06
CA LEU A 780 8.13 -24.97 23.29
C LEU A 780 7.62 -23.99 24.32
N GLU A 781 6.40 -24.24 24.78
CA GLU A 781 5.87 -23.54 25.94
C GLU A 781 6.27 -24.31 27.20
N ARG A 782 6.79 -23.59 28.20
CA ARG A 782 7.17 -24.19 29.48
C ARG A 782 6.42 -23.56 30.65
N ALA A 783 6.05 -24.41 31.59
CA ALA A 783 5.52 -23.99 32.88
C ALA A 783 6.26 -24.71 34.00
N HIS A 784 6.90 -23.94 34.89
CA HIS A 784 7.72 -24.45 35.99
C HIS A 784 8.82 -25.40 35.49
N GLY A 785 9.48 -25.02 34.38
CA GLY A 785 10.57 -25.77 33.77
C GLY A 785 10.15 -27.00 32.95
N LYS A 786 8.87 -27.38 32.94
CA LYS A 786 8.34 -28.52 32.14
C LYS A 786 7.72 -28.02 30.85
N VAL A 787 7.92 -28.77 29.76
CA VAL A 787 7.23 -28.51 28.49
C VAL A 787 5.75 -28.87 28.63
N VAL A 788 4.88 -27.90 28.38
CA VAL A 788 3.42 -28.07 28.43
C VAL A 788 2.77 -28.02 27.05
N HIS A 789 3.47 -27.48 26.05
CA HIS A 789 3.02 -27.48 24.67
C HIS A 789 4.20 -27.45 23.70
N CYS A 790 4.06 -28.04 22.52
CA CYS A 790 5.06 -28.00 21.47
C CYS A 790 4.42 -27.81 20.08
N CYS A 791 4.82 -26.75 19.38
CA CYS A 791 4.54 -26.55 17.96
C CYS A 791 5.84 -26.71 17.17
N ALA A 792 5.92 -27.57 16.17
CA ALA A 792 7.13 -27.70 15.37
C ALA A 792 6.87 -28.09 13.92
N GLU A 793 7.81 -27.72 13.06
CA GLU A 793 8.03 -28.35 11.77
C GLU A 793 9.37 -29.08 11.79
N ALA A 794 9.31 -30.41 11.72
CA ALA A 794 10.50 -31.25 11.86
C ALA A 794 10.41 -32.51 11.00
N SER A 795 11.55 -33.10 10.67
CA SER A 795 11.68 -34.47 10.14
C SER A 795 11.90 -35.49 11.26
N ALA A 796 12.48 -35.05 12.38
CA ALA A 796 12.61 -35.79 13.64
C ALA A 796 12.59 -34.80 14.81
N LEU A 797 11.92 -35.14 15.92
CA LEU A 797 11.89 -34.29 17.12
C LEU A 797 11.71 -35.13 18.39
N ALA A 798 12.53 -34.89 19.39
CA ALA A 798 12.43 -35.45 20.72
C ALA A 798 12.71 -34.37 21.79
N ILE A 799 12.06 -34.52 22.94
CA ILE A 799 12.27 -33.71 24.14
C ILE A 799 12.65 -34.65 25.29
N GLY A 800 13.88 -34.54 25.77
CA GLY A 800 14.49 -35.54 26.66
C GLY A 800 14.53 -36.89 25.95
N ASP A 801 13.93 -37.90 26.58
CA ASP A 801 13.79 -39.25 26.02
C ASP A 801 12.44 -39.46 25.28
N HIS A 802 11.55 -38.46 25.28
CA HIS A 802 10.25 -38.54 24.61
C HIS A 802 10.37 -38.12 23.14
N ALA A 803 10.21 -39.09 22.23
CA ALA A 803 10.09 -38.81 20.81
C ALA A 803 8.71 -38.23 20.48
N LEU A 804 8.66 -36.97 20.06
CA LEU A 804 7.43 -36.32 19.58
C LEU A 804 7.19 -36.59 18.09
N LYS A 805 8.27 -36.74 17.31
CA LYS A 805 8.22 -37.15 15.92
C LYS A 805 9.39 -38.09 15.62
N PRO A 806 9.15 -39.37 15.24
CA PRO A 806 10.21 -40.26 14.82
C PRO A 806 10.85 -39.77 13.51
N PRO A 807 12.12 -40.12 13.23
CA PRO A 807 12.77 -39.77 11.98
C PRO A 807 11.98 -40.23 10.76
N GLY A 808 11.73 -39.31 9.82
CA GLY A 808 11.01 -39.59 8.59
C GLY A 808 10.73 -38.33 7.78
N GLU A 809 9.63 -38.33 7.04
CA GLU A 809 9.21 -37.16 6.26
C GLU A 809 8.90 -35.97 7.16
N ARG A 810 9.23 -34.77 6.64
CA ARG A 810 8.97 -33.51 7.32
C ARG A 810 7.46 -33.35 7.56
N GLY A 811 7.10 -32.95 8.77
CA GLY A 811 5.71 -32.73 9.12
C GLY A 811 5.54 -31.82 10.34
N GLN A 812 4.28 -31.47 10.59
CA GLN A 812 3.87 -30.64 11.71
C GLN A 812 3.74 -31.48 13.00
N VAL A 813 4.14 -30.90 14.13
CA VAL A 813 3.88 -31.37 15.49
C VAL A 813 3.11 -30.26 16.20
N ASP A 814 1.97 -30.60 16.81
CA ASP A 814 1.16 -29.72 17.65
C ASP A 814 0.68 -30.59 18.83
N PHE A 815 1.45 -30.57 19.92
CA PHE A 815 1.34 -31.47 21.07
C PHE A 815 0.98 -30.71 22.34
#